data_AF-A0A7Y4WEK3-F1
#
_entry.id   AF-A0A7Y4WEK3-F1
#
_cell.length_a   1.000
_cell.length_b   1.000
_cell.length_c   1.000
_cell.angle_alpha   90.00
_cell.angle_beta   90.00
_cell.angle_gamma   90.00
#
_symmetry.space_group_name_H-M   'P 1'
#
loop_
_entity.id
_entity.type
_entity.pdbx_description
1 polymer ?
#
loop_
_entity_poly.entity_id
_entity_poly.type
_entity_poly.pdbx_seq_one_letter_code
_entity_poly.pdbx_strand_id
1 'polypeptide(L)'
;MPDAPEHSGTASDSLQDKLARRTRELRVLQRASEELRTSLDLNEIYASALRTMGELFEFHHSIILLLEPGGESLQVVASRGYENQAMGGRVKVGDGVIGLVAQKRKALYLANLGHQRAYAAAQRRRMVESGRGEELSDAVPVPGLANAESHFAIPLLVRDELIGVFSIESPVRQTFSPYERDLVSIVANQIAIAIHNARLFEERAQAAEALQAANASLEVRVAQRTAELERELRVAEDLLSDARSRVEGPLIGDSGPVRLLREAIEREAPRAEPLLLVGPQGAGKEAVAHALHAGSGRTGAFIFVNCPETHTASRLAMEDFSTAGLAAAGSIEARFLSSKLELASGGTLFLDAVHELPAECYPWLDAILRGDRLAADVRVIASTTQSVGRPGVNSRLDALMRTLSRHRIVVPALIDRREDIPAIVGHFVHRLARQLGKIVTGLSPESMSRLDAYVWPGNIRELRTVLERAIMTTRSSVLEIDEDLLDEGLAVGSYRLVSQIGSGGMGEVWLARHRLLKRPAAVKLIRPDVQQDVQHDQLVRRFQREAQVTSGLRSPHTVQLYDFGVNDTGSFYYVMELLNGFDLHRMVTRFGPQPAERVVPLLRQACRSLAEAHAHGLVHRDIKPANLFVTCLGHEYDYLKVVDFGIVRDERQTDATILSAQNLMQGTPAFMSPEVVMGESRLDGRADLYSLACCACFVLTGRLLFSASTTAQMLIHHAQTRPVPPSQMSELSIPPELDDLLMACLEKNPDSRPSSALALDERLARVKLDRPWTDEQAREWWETHAPETLGDRGNHSET
;
A
#
# COMPACT_ATOMS: atom_id res chain seq x y z
N MET A 1 -124.48 23.25 43.79
CA MET A 1 -124.03 23.09 42.39
C MET A 1 -124.27 24.39 41.63
N PRO A 2 -123.37 24.81 40.70
CA PRO A 2 -122.10 24.19 40.28
C PRO A 2 -120.84 25.01 40.64
N ASP A 3 -119.66 24.41 40.38
CA ASP A 3 -118.32 24.65 40.93
C ASP A 3 -117.36 25.54 40.11
N ALA A 4 -116.29 26.00 40.79
CA ALA A 4 -115.28 27.01 40.43
C ALA A 4 -114.11 26.50 39.53
N PRO A 5 -113.32 27.41 38.91
CA PRO A 5 -112.06 27.07 38.24
C PRO A 5 -110.82 27.36 39.12
N GLU A 6 -109.87 26.41 39.17
CA GLU A 6 -108.55 26.56 39.78
C GLU A 6 -107.46 26.81 38.71
N HIS A 7 -106.67 27.87 38.91
CA HIS A 7 -105.45 28.19 38.18
C HIS A 7 -104.22 27.78 39.01
N SER A 8 -103.47 26.74 38.61
CA SER A 8 -102.20 26.34 39.26
C SER A 8 -101.15 25.73 38.32
N GLY A 9 -101.11 26.12 37.03
CA GLY A 9 -100.32 25.45 35.98
C GLY A 9 -98.96 26.04 35.56
N THR A 10 -98.35 27.01 36.23
CA THR A 10 -97.18 27.73 35.64
C THR A 10 -95.82 27.53 36.31
N ALA A 11 -95.76 27.00 37.54
CA ALA A 11 -94.48 26.82 38.26
C ALA A 11 -93.89 25.40 38.15
N SER A 12 -94.74 24.36 38.01
CA SER A 12 -94.33 22.96 37.91
C SER A 12 -93.70 22.61 36.55
N ASP A 13 -94.30 23.12 35.45
CA ASP A 13 -93.78 22.96 34.09
C ASP A 13 -92.38 23.61 33.93
N SER A 14 -92.13 24.78 34.53
CA SER A 14 -90.80 25.43 34.45
C SER A 14 -89.70 24.67 35.21
N LEU A 15 -90.06 23.84 36.21
CA LEU A 15 -89.10 23.04 36.97
C LEU A 15 -88.76 21.74 36.22
N GLN A 16 -89.76 21.10 35.61
CA GLN A 16 -89.57 19.91 34.76
C GLN A 16 -88.73 20.25 33.52
N ASP A 17 -88.97 21.40 32.88
CA ASP A 17 -88.18 21.87 31.74
C ASP A 17 -86.72 22.16 32.13
N LYS A 18 -86.48 22.78 33.30
CA LYS A 18 -85.12 23.00 33.82
C LYS A 18 -84.39 21.70 34.14
N LEU A 19 -85.09 20.70 34.68
CA LEU A 19 -84.52 19.39 34.99
C LEU A 19 -84.17 18.62 33.70
N ALA A 20 -85.09 18.62 32.72
CA ALA A 20 -84.88 17.98 31.42
C ALA A 20 -83.70 18.61 30.66
N ARG A 21 -83.58 19.95 30.70
CA ARG A 21 -82.44 20.68 30.14
C ARG A 21 -81.11 20.24 30.80
N ARG A 22 -81.04 20.21 32.13
CA ARG A 22 -79.84 19.77 32.87
C ARG A 22 -79.45 18.31 32.57
N THR A 23 -80.43 17.41 32.45
CA THR A 23 -80.16 16.01 32.10
C THR A 23 -79.59 15.88 30.68
N ARG A 24 -80.05 16.70 29.73
CA ARG A 24 -79.51 16.73 28.37
C ARG A 24 -78.07 17.25 28.37
N GLU A 25 -77.81 18.36 29.05
CA GLU A 25 -76.47 18.97 29.16
C GLU A 25 -75.45 17.99 29.78
N LEU A 26 -75.82 17.28 30.85
CA LEU A 26 -74.95 16.28 31.48
C LEU A 26 -74.61 15.10 30.56
N ARG A 27 -75.56 14.62 29.74
CA ARG A 27 -75.29 13.54 28.77
C ARG A 27 -74.33 13.98 27.69
N VAL A 28 -74.49 15.20 27.18
CA VAL A 28 -73.58 15.79 26.18
C VAL A 28 -72.17 15.92 26.76
N LEU A 29 -72.03 16.42 28.00
CA LEU A 29 -70.75 16.50 28.69
C LEU A 29 -70.09 15.14 28.91
N GLN A 30 -70.86 14.13 29.33
CA GLN A 30 -70.32 12.80 29.60
C GLN A 30 -69.81 12.12 28.32
N ARG A 31 -70.55 12.21 27.21
CA ARG A 31 -70.11 11.69 25.91
C ARG A 31 -68.86 12.43 25.42
N ALA A 32 -68.85 13.77 25.50
CA ALA A 32 -67.69 14.56 25.12
C ALA A 32 -66.45 14.19 25.92
N SER A 33 -66.60 13.94 27.22
CA SER A 33 -65.50 13.50 28.08
C SER A 33 -64.91 12.16 27.64
N GLU A 34 -65.76 11.21 27.24
CA GLU A 34 -65.30 9.90 26.77
C GLU A 34 -64.62 9.99 25.40
N GLU A 35 -65.17 10.75 24.46
CA GLU A 35 -64.57 10.97 23.14
C GLU A 35 -63.20 11.68 23.25
N LEU A 36 -63.12 12.76 24.05
CA LEU A 36 -61.88 13.52 24.25
C LEU A 36 -60.81 12.72 25.00
N ARG A 37 -61.20 11.73 25.82
CA ARG A 37 -60.27 10.88 26.55
C ARG A 37 -59.71 9.73 25.70
N THR A 38 -60.45 9.30 24.69
CA THR A 38 -60.11 8.12 23.89
C THR A 38 -59.38 8.45 22.60
N SER A 39 -59.61 9.63 22.01
CA SER A 39 -58.90 10.03 20.80
C SER A 39 -57.51 10.60 21.09
N LEU A 40 -56.55 10.24 20.26
CA LEU A 40 -55.21 10.83 20.19
C LEU A 40 -55.02 11.64 18.89
N ASP A 41 -56.03 11.69 18.02
CA ASP A 41 -56.01 12.49 16.81
C ASP A 41 -56.49 13.91 17.12
N LEU A 42 -55.62 14.89 16.90
CA LEU A 42 -55.92 16.30 17.16
C LEU A 42 -57.16 16.80 16.39
N ASN A 43 -57.36 16.35 15.15
CA ASN A 43 -58.52 16.77 14.35
C ASN A 43 -59.83 16.22 14.90
N GLU A 44 -59.81 14.96 15.36
CA GLU A 44 -60.98 14.35 16.03
C GLU A 44 -61.30 15.06 17.35
N ILE A 45 -60.26 15.37 18.14
CA ILE A 45 -60.38 16.15 19.38
C ILE A 45 -61.00 17.52 19.10
N TYR A 46 -60.53 18.24 18.08
CA TYR A 46 -61.09 19.54 17.70
C TYR A 46 -62.55 19.43 17.23
N ALA A 47 -62.85 18.43 16.41
CA ALA A 47 -64.19 18.21 15.90
C ALA A 47 -65.17 17.84 17.02
N SER A 48 -64.77 16.99 17.96
CA SER A 48 -65.57 16.63 19.13
C SER A 48 -65.79 17.83 20.06
N ALA A 49 -64.75 18.63 20.30
CA ALA A 49 -64.82 19.88 21.07
C ALA A 49 -65.85 20.87 20.50
N LEU A 50 -65.75 21.17 19.20
CA LEU A 50 -66.64 22.11 18.53
C LEU A 50 -68.09 21.59 18.42
N ARG A 51 -68.26 20.27 18.28
CA ARG A 51 -69.58 19.62 18.27
C ARG A 51 -70.27 19.64 19.62
N THR A 52 -69.55 19.29 20.67
CA THR A 52 -70.02 19.35 22.06
C THR A 52 -70.52 20.76 22.39
N MET A 53 -69.76 21.77 21.99
CA MET A 53 -70.14 23.16 22.18
C MET A 53 -71.42 23.52 21.43
N GLY A 54 -71.53 23.15 20.16
CA GLY A 54 -72.74 23.38 19.37
C GLY A 54 -74.00 22.64 19.86
N GLU A 55 -73.85 21.58 20.65
CA GLU A 55 -74.97 20.84 21.25
C GLU A 55 -75.35 21.36 22.66
N LEU A 56 -74.38 21.86 23.43
CA LEU A 56 -74.62 22.43 24.76
C LEU A 56 -75.26 23.81 24.70
N PHE A 57 -74.95 24.56 23.66
CA PHE A 57 -75.48 25.89 23.44
C PHE A 57 -75.86 25.97 21.97
N GLU A 58 -77.02 26.55 21.66
CA GLU A 58 -77.48 26.81 20.29
C GLU A 58 -76.59 27.90 19.65
N PHE A 59 -75.31 27.59 19.44
CA PHE A 59 -74.29 28.56 19.06
C PHE A 59 -74.33 28.89 17.57
N HIS A 60 -73.89 30.12 17.29
CA HIS A 60 -73.67 30.64 15.95
C HIS A 60 -72.19 30.56 15.50
N HIS A 61 -71.20 30.65 16.41
CA HIS A 61 -69.79 30.63 16.01
C HIS A 61 -68.75 30.30 17.13
N SER A 62 -67.78 29.40 16.87
CA SER A 62 -66.70 29.03 17.82
C SER A 62 -65.35 28.70 17.14
N ILE A 63 -64.24 29.02 17.82
CA ILE A 63 -62.85 28.80 17.36
C ILE A 63 -61.97 28.22 18.47
N ILE A 64 -61.08 27.30 18.08
CA ILE A 64 -59.92 26.86 18.87
C ILE A 64 -58.65 27.48 18.27
N LEU A 65 -57.87 28.17 19.11
CA LEU A 65 -56.55 28.66 18.75
C LEU A 65 -55.49 28.01 19.64
N LEU A 66 -54.37 27.56 19.08
CA LEU A 66 -53.27 26.97 19.83
C LEU A 66 -52.03 27.86 19.80
N LEU A 67 -51.29 27.86 20.90
CA LEU A 67 -50.04 28.60 21.01
C LEU A 67 -48.99 27.97 20.09
N GLU A 68 -48.35 28.80 19.27
CA GLU A 68 -47.25 28.39 18.40
C GLU A 68 -45.93 28.23 19.19
N PRO A 69 -44.99 27.42 18.69
CA PRO A 69 -43.63 27.35 19.24
C PRO A 69 -43.00 28.75 19.29
N GLY A 70 -42.57 29.18 20.48
CA GLY A 70 -42.06 30.54 20.73
C GLY A 70 -42.98 31.42 21.57
N GLY A 71 -44.27 31.07 21.70
CA GLY A 71 -45.19 31.69 22.67
C GLY A 71 -45.67 33.12 22.33
N GLU A 72 -45.31 33.64 21.16
CA GLU A 72 -45.63 35.01 20.74
C GLU A 72 -46.99 35.11 20.02
N SER A 73 -47.48 33.98 19.48
CA SER A 73 -48.63 33.96 18.56
C SER A 73 -49.49 32.70 18.75
N LEU A 74 -50.79 32.85 18.53
CA LEU A 74 -51.81 31.80 18.54
C LEU A 74 -52.29 31.57 17.11
N GLN A 75 -52.37 30.31 16.69
CA GLN A 75 -52.88 29.92 15.38
C GLN A 75 -54.27 29.28 15.48
N VAL A 76 -55.18 29.65 14.58
CA VAL A 76 -56.49 29.01 14.44
C VAL A 76 -56.33 27.60 13.88
N VAL A 77 -56.62 26.59 14.71
CA VAL A 77 -56.50 25.17 14.34
C VAL A 77 -57.85 24.53 14.03
N ALA A 78 -58.95 25.12 14.49
CA ALA A 78 -60.29 24.63 14.19
C ALA A 78 -61.32 25.74 14.37
N SER A 79 -62.37 25.74 13.55
CA SER A 79 -63.48 26.69 13.62
C SER A 79 -64.80 26.04 13.24
N ARG A 80 -65.92 26.56 13.75
CA ARG A 80 -67.27 26.13 13.39
C ARG A 80 -68.20 27.34 13.37
N GLY A 81 -68.90 27.54 12.25
CA GLY A 81 -69.81 28.69 12.01
C GLY A 81 -69.24 29.75 11.06
N TYR A 82 -67.95 29.66 10.70
CA TYR A 82 -67.42 30.23 9.46
C TYR A 82 -67.34 29.12 8.42
N GLU A 83 -67.62 29.43 7.16
CA GLU A 83 -67.50 28.51 6.02
C GLU A 83 -66.01 28.19 5.70
N ASN A 84 -65.25 27.69 6.69
CA ASN A 84 -63.81 27.37 6.62
C ASN A 84 -62.84 28.53 6.27
N GLN A 85 -63.30 29.78 6.22
CA GLN A 85 -62.48 30.95 5.85
C GLN A 85 -61.42 31.37 6.90
N ALA A 86 -61.39 30.74 8.09
CA ALA A 86 -60.59 31.18 9.24
C ALA A 86 -59.37 30.31 9.57
N MET A 87 -59.22 29.15 8.94
CA MET A 87 -58.17 28.18 9.26
C MET A 87 -56.77 28.76 8.98
N GLY A 88 -55.86 28.64 9.95
CA GLY A 88 -54.49 29.14 9.83
C GLY A 88 -54.29 30.63 10.15
N GLY A 89 -55.34 31.38 10.48
CA GLY A 89 -55.22 32.76 10.96
C GLY A 89 -54.40 32.86 12.26
N ARG A 90 -53.67 33.96 12.47
CA ARG A 90 -52.78 34.16 13.62
C ARG A 90 -53.17 35.37 14.47
N VAL A 91 -52.98 35.24 15.79
CA VAL A 91 -53.25 36.29 16.79
C VAL A 91 -52.02 36.46 17.68
N LYS A 92 -51.45 37.66 17.75
CA LYS A 92 -50.36 37.93 18.70
C LYS A 92 -50.87 37.90 20.13
N VAL A 93 -50.06 37.38 21.05
CA VAL A 93 -50.37 37.42 22.49
C VAL A 93 -50.39 38.88 22.95
N GLY A 94 -51.46 39.27 23.66
CA GLY A 94 -51.73 40.66 24.06
C GLY A 94 -52.69 41.43 23.14
N ASP A 95 -52.89 40.97 21.91
CA ASP A 95 -53.73 41.68 20.93
C ASP A 95 -55.19 41.20 20.94
N GLY A 96 -56.12 42.17 21.01
CA GLY A 96 -57.55 41.89 21.03
C GLY A 96 -58.01 41.07 22.24
N VAL A 97 -59.27 40.61 22.22
CA VAL A 97 -59.86 39.86 23.34
C VAL A 97 -59.15 38.52 23.54
N ILE A 98 -58.88 37.81 22.44
CA ILE A 98 -58.25 36.49 22.45
C ILE A 98 -56.79 36.58 22.92
N GLY A 99 -56.00 37.51 22.38
CA GLY A 99 -54.61 37.72 22.79
C GLY A 99 -54.49 38.19 24.25
N LEU A 100 -55.42 39.02 24.73
CA LEU A 100 -55.46 39.45 26.14
C LEU A 100 -55.78 38.29 27.09
N VAL A 101 -56.67 37.38 26.70
CA VAL A 101 -56.98 36.15 27.46
C VAL A 101 -55.75 35.25 27.55
N ALA A 102 -55.02 35.08 26.45
CA ALA A 102 -53.75 34.35 26.45
C ALA A 102 -52.71 35.00 27.37
N GLN A 103 -52.53 36.33 27.28
CA GLN A 103 -51.56 37.06 28.10
C GLN A 103 -51.88 36.99 29.59
N LYS A 104 -53.16 37.18 29.95
CA LYS A 104 -53.61 37.23 31.35
C LYS A 104 -53.93 35.85 31.94
N ARG A 105 -54.02 34.81 31.11
CA ARG A 105 -54.45 33.45 31.47
C ARG A 105 -55.75 33.43 32.27
N LYS A 106 -56.68 34.33 31.94
CA LYS A 106 -57.97 34.48 32.60
C LYS A 106 -59.07 34.63 31.57
N ALA A 107 -60.19 33.94 31.80
CA ALA A 107 -61.36 34.03 30.94
C ALA A 107 -61.89 35.47 30.90
N LEU A 108 -62.31 35.92 29.72
CA LEU A 108 -62.88 37.25 29.51
C LEU A 108 -64.23 37.12 28.83
N TYR A 109 -65.22 37.75 29.45
CA TYR A 109 -66.59 37.83 28.92
C TYR A 109 -66.95 39.28 28.62
N LEU A 110 -67.39 39.51 27.39
CA LEU A 110 -67.93 40.77 26.92
C LEU A 110 -69.41 40.57 26.57
N ALA A 111 -70.28 41.20 27.35
CA ALA A 111 -71.73 41.07 27.22
C ALA A 111 -72.37 42.02 26.20
N ASN A 112 -71.60 43.00 25.70
CA ASN A 112 -72.02 43.98 24.71
C ASN A 112 -70.80 44.53 23.94
N LEU A 113 -70.54 43.98 22.75
CA LEU A 113 -69.47 44.40 21.84
C LEU A 113 -69.79 45.71 21.09
N GLY A 114 -71.07 46.04 20.89
CA GLY A 114 -71.51 47.24 20.17
C GLY A 114 -71.02 48.54 20.82
N HIS A 115 -70.95 48.60 22.15
CA HIS A 115 -70.45 49.77 22.88
C HIS A 115 -68.92 49.92 22.79
N GLN A 116 -68.18 48.80 22.70
CA GLN A 116 -66.73 48.81 22.56
C GLN A 116 -66.23 49.02 21.13
N ARG A 117 -66.99 48.64 20.08
CA ARG A 117 -66.68 49.05 18.70
C ARG A 117 -66.65 50.56 18.54
N ALA A 118 -67.58 51.27 19.20
CA ALA A 118 -67.58 52.73 19.25
C ALA A 118 -66.38 53.29 20.04
N TYR A 119 -65.99 52.64 21.14
CA TYR A 119 -64.82 53.04 21.95
C TYR A 119 -63.48 52.76 21.24
N ALA A 120 -63.31 51.60 20.61
CA ALA A 120 -62.14 51.21 19.83
C ALA A 120 -62.02 52.05 18.55
N ALA A 121 -63.14 52.36 17.87
CA ALA A 121 -63.15 53.31 16.76
C ALA A 121 -62.79 54.74 17.22
N ALA A 122 -63.24 55.17 18.41
CA ALA A 122 -62.89 56.46 18.99
C ALA A 122 -61.42 56.53 19.45
N GLN A 123 -60.87 55.46 20.02
CA GLN A 123 -59.45 55.38 20.37
C GLN A 123 -58.55 55.30 19.12
N ARG A 124 -58.95 54.54 18.10
CA ARG A 124 -58.24 54.45 16.82
C ARG A 124 -58.22 55.81 16.11
N ARG A 125 -59.32 56.58 16.16
CA ARG A 125 -59.33 57.99 15.70
C ARG A 125 -58.36 58.87 16.50
N ARG A 126 -58.37 58.79 17.84
CA ARG A 126 -57.44 59.55 18.71
C ARG A 126 -55.96 59.18 18.53
N MET A 127 -55.65 57.93 18.17
CA MET A 127 -54.27 57.47 17.91
C MET A 127 -53.77 57.85 16.52
N VAL A 128 -54.66 57.90 15.52
CA VAL A 128 -54.36 58.42 14.19
C VAL A 128 -54.14 59.94 14.24
N GLU A 129 -54.94 60.66 15.04
CA GLU A 129 -54.78 62.10 15.27
C GLU A 129 -53.49 62.47 16.03
N SER A 130 -52.88 61.54 16.78
CA SER A 130 -51.64 61.75 17.54
C SER A 130 -50.36 61.29 16.81
N GLY A 131 -50.46 60.86 15.55
CA GLY A 131 -49.31 60.52 14.71
C GLY A 131 -48.64 59.18 15.00
N ARG A 132 -49.23 58.31 15.83
CA ARG A 132 -48.73 56.95 16.14
C ARG A 132 -49.41 55.85 15.31
N GLY A 133 -49.77 56.17 14.06
CA GLY A 133 -50.56 55.27 13.19
C GLY A 133 -49.80 54.04 12.69
N GLU A 134 -48.45 54.06 12.66
CA GLU A 134 -47.63 53.02 12.05
C GLU A 134 -47.32 51.81 12.96
N GLU A 135 -47.68 51.84 14.24
CA GLU A 135 -47.58 50.65 15.13
C GLU A 135 -48.73 49.64 14.95
N LEU A 136 -49.73 49.94 14.10
CA LEU A 136 -50.74 48.97 13.67
C LEU A 136 -50.27 48.21 12.41
N SER A 137 -49.17 47.46 12.51
CA SER A 137 -48.80 46.51 11.45
C SER A 137 -49.23 45.07 11.80
N ASP A 138 -50.00 44.51 10.86
CA ASP A 138 -50.11 43.09 10.55
C ASP A 138 -50.65 42.13 11.62
N ALA A 139 -51.73 42.52 12.29
CA ALA A 139 -52.64 41.53 12.87
C ALA A 139 -53.56 40.99 11.76
N VAL A 140 -53.26 39.79 11.27
CA VAL A 140 -54.17 39.00 10.41
C VAL A 140 -55.56 39.02 11.06
N PRO A 141 -56.64 39.36 10.34
CA PRO A 141 -57.94 39.54 10.96
C PRO A 141 -58.39 38.21 11.55
N VAL A 142 -58.46 38.13 12.88
CA VAL A 142 -59.13 37.02 13.55
C VAL A 142 -60.59 37.09 13.15
N PRO A 143 -61.15 36.06 12.49
CA PRO A 143 -62.51 36.14 12.01
C PRO A 143 -63.47 36.22 13.20
N GLY A 144 -64.22 37.31 13.26
CA GLY A 144 -65.27 37.58 14.25
C GLY A 144 -66.60 37.82 13.54
N LEU A 145 -67.73 37.44 14.15
CA LEU A 145 -69.04 37.65 13.53
C LEU A 145 -69.19 39.16 13.29
N ALA A 146 -69.53 39.55 12.05
CA ALA A 146 -69.67 40.96 11.70
C ALA A 146 -70.72 41.66 12.59
N ASN A 147 -71.69 40.92 13.12
CA ASN A 147 -72.71 41.35 14.07
C ASN A 147 -72.55 40.75 15.48
N ALA A 148 -71.35 40.32 15.90
CA ALA A 148 -71.12 39.84 17.26
C ALA A 148 -71.51 40.92 18.29
N GLU A 149 -72.40 40.56 19.21
CA GLU A 149 -72.86 41.41 20.31
C GLU A 149 -72.38 40.88 21.67
N SER A 150 -72.06 39.59 21.78
CA SER A 150 -71.41 38.98 22.95
C SER A 150 -70.23 38.10 22.57
N HIS A 151 -69.18 38.08 23.39
CA HIS A 151 -67.98 37.25 23.18
C HIS A 151 -67.48 36.69 24.51
N PHE A 152 -67.21 35.39 24.52
CA PHE A 152 -66.55 34.71 25.62
C PHE A 152 -65.31 34.00 25.13
N ALA A 153 -64.16 34.36 25.69
CA ALA A 153 -62.88 33.72 25.41
C ALA A 153 -62.29 33.16 26.71
N ILE A 154 -61.83 31.92 26.64
CA ILE A 154 -61.33 31.16 27.78
C ILE A 154 -59.97 30.54 27.45
N PRO A 155 -58.97 30.63 28.34
CA PRO A 155 -57.68 30.01 28.08
C PRO A 155 -57.80 28.48 28.22
N LEU A 156 -57.14 27.76 27.31
CA LEU A 156 -56.91 26.33 27.42
C LEU A 156 -55.65 26.14 28.23
N LEU A 157 -55.81 25.82 29.51
CA LEU A 157 -54.71 25.63 30.45
C LEU A 157 -54.56 24.16 30.82
N VAL A 158 -53.32 23.69 30.87
CA VAL A 158 -52.99 22.44 31.55
C VAL A 158 -52.05 22.80 32.70
N ARG A 159 -52.54 22.59 33.93
CA ARG A 159 -51.94 23.17 35.15
C ARG A 159 -51.91 24.70 35.02
N ASP A 160 -50.74 25.30 34.77
CA ASP A 160 -50.56 26.74 34.59
C ASP A 160 -50.06 27.11 33.18
N GLU A 161 -49.83 26.11 32.32
CA GLU A 161 -49.30 26.31 30.97
C GLU A 161 -50.42 26.61 29.98
N LEU A 162 -50.22 27.65 29.17
CA LEU A 162 -51.15 28.04 28.13
C LEU A 162 -50.94 27.16 26.90
N ILE A 163 -51.90 26.28 26.63
CA ILE A 163 -51.94 25.47 25.41
C ILE A 163 -52.57 26.26 24.26
N GLY A 164 -53.53 27.13 24.57
CA GLY A 164 -54.27 27.89 23.57
C GLY A 164 -55.41 28.71 24.16
N VAL A 165 -56.32 29.17 23.30
CA VAL A 165 -57.53 29.90 23.67
C VAL A 165 -58.72 29.30 22.94
N PHE A 166 -59.80 29.07 23.67
CA PHE A 166 -61.09 28.73 23.09
C PHE A 166 -62.00 29.96 23.11
N SER A 167 -62.61 30.26 21.96
CA SER A 167 -63.35 31.50 21.74
C SER A 167 -64.73 31.23 21.17
N ILE A 168 -65.74 31.88 21.74
CA ILE A 168 -67.15 31.71 21.35
C ILE A 168 -67.83 33.06 21.21
N GLU A 169 -68.56 33.26 20.12
CA GLU A 169 -69.20 34.53 19.77
C GLU A 169 -70.70 34.35 19.50
N SER A 170 -71.47 35.41 19.80
CA SER A 170 -72.92 35.43 19.61
C SER A 170 -73.40 36.79 19.08
N PRO A 171 -74.37 36.84 18.17
CA PRO A 171 -75.01 38.08 17.70
C PRO A 171 -76.05 38.64 18.69
N VAL A 172 -76.32 37.94 19.79
CA VAL A 172 -77.25 38.38 20.84
C VAL A 172 -76.46 38.99 21.99
N ARG A 173 -77.01 40.02 22.66
CA ARG A 173 -76.40 40.61 23.86
C ARG A 173 -76.64 39.72 25.07
N GLN A 174 -75.70 39.75 26.02
CA GLN A 174 -75.80 39.02 27.29
C GLN A 174 -76.08 37.51 27.13
N THR A 175 -75.61 36.88 26.05
CA THR A 175 -75.93 35.49 25.73
C THR A 175 -75.44 34.49 26.78
N PHE A 176 -74.29 34.74 27.41
CA PHE A 176 -73.66 33.76 28.29
C PHE A 176 -73.94 34.09 29.76
N SER A 177 -74.88 33.34 30.35
CA SER A 177 -75.15 33.39 31.79
C SER A 177 -73.96 32.86 32.62
N PRO A 178 -73.91 33.12 33.94
CA PRO A 178 -72.87 32.53 34.81
C PRO A 178 -72.80 30.99 34.71
N TYR A 179 -73.95 30.33 34.69
CA TYR A 179 -74.04 28.87 34.55
C TYR A 179 -73.45 28.36 33.24
N GLU A 180 -73.73 29.05 32.14
CA GLU A 180 -73.21 28.68 30.82
C GLU A 180 -71.70 28.88 30.71
N ARG A 181 -71.16 29.93 31.35
CA ARG A 181 -69.71 30.15 31.41
C ARG A 181 -69.00 29.06 32.22
N ASP A 182 -69.61 28.58 33.30
CA ASP A 182 -69.07 27.45 34.08
C ASP A 182 -69.05 26.16 33.24
N LEU A 183 -70.11 25.88 32.49
CA LEU A 183 -70.17 24.74 31.57
C LEU A 183 -69.09 24.81 30.47
N VAL A 184 -68.92 25.98 29.85
CA VAL A 184 -67.84 26.19 28.87
C VAL A 184 -66.47 25.97 29.51
N SER A 185 -66.28 26.42 30.75
CA SER A 185 -65.03 26.24 31.49
C SER A 185 -64.69 24.77 31.72
N ILE A 186 -65.69 23.94 32.04
CA ILE A 186 -65.52 22.50 32.24
C ILE A 186 -65.04 21.83 30.94
N VAL A 187 -65.68 22.13 29.82
CA VAL A 187 -65.33 21.52 28.53
C VAL A 187 -63.99 22.05 28.03
N ALA A 188 -63.71 23.34 28.16
CA ALA A 188 -62.42 23.94 27.80
C ALA A 188 -61.25 23.27 28.53
N ASN A 189 -61.40 22.96 29.82
CA ASN A 189 -60.37 22.23 30.56
C ASN A 189 -60.16 20.81 30.02
N GLN A 190 -61.23 20.09 29.66
CA GLN A 190 -61.12 18.75 29.07
C GLN A 190 -60.45 18.78 27.69
N ILE A 191 -60.78 19.78 26.87
CA ILE A 191 -60.13 20.02 25.57
C ILE A 191 -58.63 20.28 25.76
N ALA A 192 -58.25 21.13 26.71
CA ALA A 192 -56.85 21.46 26.97
C ALA A 192 -56.03 20.21 27.32
N ILE A 193 -56.58 19.34 28.19
CA ILE A 193 -55.95 18.08 28.59
C ILE A 193 -55.82 17.12 27.40
N ALA A 194 -56.87 16.96 26.60
CA ALA A 194 -56.86 16.06 25.44
C ALA A 194 -55.81 16.47 24.39
N ILE A 195 -55.77 17.77 24.04
CA ILE A 195 -54.80 18.33 23.09
C ILE A 195 -53.36 18.15 23.60
N HIS A 196 -53.13 18.39 24.88
CA HIS A 196 -51.81 18.22 25.49
C HIS A 196 -51.34 16.76 25.45
N ASN A 197 -52.23 15.82 25.78
CA ASN A 197 -51.90 14.39 25.74
C ASN A 197 -51.60 13.90 24.33
N ALA A 198 -52.38 14.32 23.33
CA ALA A 198 -52.14 13.98 21.93
C ALA A 198 -50.78 14.48 21.43
N ARG A 199 -50.44 15.75 21.72
CA ARG A 199 -49.13 16.33 21.38
C ARG A 199 -47.95 15.59 22.04
N LEU A 200 -48.07 15.30 23.34
CA LEU A 200 -47.04 14.54 24.07
C LEU A 200 -46.84 13.13 23.52
N PHE A 201 -47.90 12.49 23.05
CA PHE A 201 -47.80 11.16 22.45
C PHE A 201 -47.05 11.20 21.12
N GLU A 202 -47.35 12.18 20.26
CA GLU A 202 -46.69 12.35 18.96
C GLU A 202 -45.20 12.70 19.13
N GLU A 203 -44.85 13.61 20.04
CA GLU A 203 -43.46 13.93 20.37
C GLU A 203 -42.68 12.71 20.88
N ARG A 204 -43.30 11.89 21.75
CA ARG A 204 -42.69 10.65 22.24
C ARG A 204 -42.47 9.62 21.13
N ALA A 205 -43.43 9.48 20.22
CA ALA A 205 -43.32 8.55 19.09
C ALA A 205 -42.16 8.96 18.17
N GLN A 206 -42.06 10.25 17.82
CA GLN A 206 -40.96 10.77 17.00
C GLN A 206 -39.60 10.64 17.69
N ALA A 207 -39.53 10.94 18.99
CA ALA A 207 -38.29 10.79 19.76
C ALA A 207 -37.83 9.33 19.86
N ALA A 208 -38.76 8.38 20.02
CA ALA A 208 -38.45 6.96 20.06
C ALA A 208 -37.89 6.46 18.73
N GLU A 209 -38.49 6.86 17.61
CA GLU A 209 -38.02 6.50 16.27
C GLU A 209 -36.62 7.08 15.98
N ALA A 210 -36.39 8.35 16.32
CA ALA A 210 -35.08 8.99 16.18
C ALA A 210 -34.00 8.31 17.03
N LEU A 211 -34.31 7.93 18.27
CA LEU A 211 -33.40 7.20 19.15
C LEU A 211 -33.09 5.81 18.59
N GLN A 212 -34.08 5.11 18.05
CA GLN A 212 -33.89 3.79 17.47
C GLN A 212 -33.00 3.83 16.21
N ALA A 213 -33.18 4.85 15.36
CA ALA A 213 -32.31 5.08 14.21
C ALA A 213 -30.87 5.44 14.63
N ALA A 214 -30.71 6.27 15.67
CA ALA A 214 -29.40 6.62 16.22
C ALA A 214 -28.68 5.40 16.81
N ASN A 215 -29.39 4.54 17.55
CA ASN A 215 -28.84 3.31 18.12
C ASN A 215 -28.38 2.34 17.03
N ALA A 216 -29.20 2.10 16.01
CA ALA A 216 -28.80 1.24 14.88
C ALA A 216 -27.54 1.79 14.16
N SER A 217 -27.44 3.11 13.97
CA SER A 217 -26.24 3.75 13.42
C SER A 217 -25.01 3.62 14.33
N LEU A 218 -25.19 3.70 15.64
CA LEU A 218 -24.11 3.50 16.61
C LEU A 218 -23.63 2.05 16.62
N GLU A 219 -24.54 1.07 16.59
CA GLU A 219 -24.19 -0.36 16.53
C GLU A 219 -23.34 -0.69 15.31
N VAL A 220 -23.69 -0.16 14.13
CA VAL A 220 -22.88 -0.34 12.91
C VAL A 220 -21.49 0.28 13.06
N ARG A 221 -21.40 1.50 13.60
CA ARG A 221 -20.10 2.18 13.81
C ARG A 221 -19.22 1.47 14.84
N VAL A 222 -19.82 0.98 15.93
CA VAL A 222 -19.11 0.18 16.95
C VAL A 222 -18.60 -1.10 16.32
N ALA A 223 -19.44 -1.85 15.59
CA ALA A 223 -19.01 -3.07 14.91
C ALA A 223 -17.86 -2.83 13.91
N GLN A 224 -17.93 -1.74 13.12
CA GLN A 224 -16.87 -1.36 12.20
C GLN A 224 -15.56 -1.03 12.93
N ARG A 225 -15.61 -0.24 14.01
CA ARG A 225 -14.42 0.15 14.77
C ARG A 225 -13.81 -1.02 15.54
N THR A 226 -14.64 -1.91 16.09
CA THR A 226 -14.17 -3.14 16.74
C THR A 226 -13.44 -4.03 15.73
N ALA A 227 -14.00 -4.23 14.54
CA ALA A 227 -13.34 -5.02 13.50
C ALA A 227 -12.02 -4.39 13.00
N GLU A 228 -11.94 -3.06 12.96
CA GLU A 228 -10.70 -2.34 12.62
C GLU A 228 -9.64 -2.47 13.72
N LEU A 229 -10.01 -2.25 14.99
CA LEU A 229 -9.12 -2.43 16.14
C LEU A 229 -8.61 -3.88 16.26
N GLU A 230 -9.45 -4.88 16.01
CA GLU A 230 -9.01 -6.27 15.99
C GLU A 230 -8.04 -6.57 14.84
N ARG A 231 -8.12 -5.86 13.71
CA ARG A 231 -7.13 -5.98 12.63
C ARG A 231 -5.81 -5.32 13.03
N GLU A 232 -5.86 -4.11 13.57
CA GLU A 232 -4.68 -3.40 14.09
C GLU A 232 -3.97 -4.20 15.18
N LEU A 233 -4.72 -4.78 16.12
CA LEU A 233 -4.19 -5.62 17.19
C LEU A 233 -3.53 -6.88 16.64
N ARG A 234 -4.17 -7.58 15.68
CA ARG A 234 -3.57 -8.74 15.01
C ARG A 234 -2.26 -8.39 14.32
N VAL A 235 -2.21 -7.29 13.58
CA VAL A 235 -0.98 -6.81 12.93
C VAL A 235 0.10 -6.51 13.97
N ALA A 236 -0.24 -5.85 15.08
CA ALA A 236 0.71 -5.56 16.14
C ALA A 236 1.21 -6.83 16.86
N GLU A 237 0.33 -7.79 17.12
CA GLU A 237 0.67 -9.10 17.70
C GLU A 237 1.56 -9.92 16.77
N ASP A 238 1.28 -9.94 15.47
CA ASP A 238 2.10 -10.60 14.45
C ASP A 238 3.49 -9.96 14.36
N LEU A 239 3.58 -8.62 14.38
CA LEU A 239 4.85 -7.89 14.39
C LEU A 239 5.67 -8.18 15.68
N LEU A 240 5.03 -8.21 16.85
CA LEU A 240 5.68 -8.55 18.12
C LEU A 240 6.10 -10.02 18.18
N SER A 241 5.29 -10.91 17.59
CA SER A 241 5.56 -12.33 17.46
C SER A 241 6.74 -12.60 16.52
N ASP A 242 6.78 -11.91 15.37
CA ASP A 242 7.92 -11.97 14.43
C ASP A 242 9.19 -11.39 15.08
N ALA A 243 9.10 -10.25 15.77
CA ALA A 243 10.22 -9.68 16.52
C ALA A 243 10.76 -10.64 17.60
N ARG A 244 9.88 -11.32 18.36
CA ARG A 244 10.30 -12.33 19.36
C ARG A 244 10.87 -13.60 18.72
N SER A 245 10.41 -13.98 17.52
CA SER A 245 10.92 -15.15 16.79
C SER A 245 12.37 -15.00 16.33
N ARG A 246 12.86 -13.76 16.22
CA ARG A 246 14.23 -13.42 15.81
C ARG A 246 15.26 -13.59 16.92
N VAL A 247 14.85 -13.78 18.18
CA VAL A 247 15.72 -13.58 19.38
C VAL A 247 16.38 -14.86 19.93
N GLU A 248 15.87 -16.07 19.65
CA GLU A 248 16.31 -17.29 20.38
C GLU A 248 17.17 -18.27 19.55
N GLY A 249 17.00 -18.32 18.23
CA GLY A 249 17.67 -19.29 17.31
C GLY A 249 19.18 -19.54 17.53
N PRO A 250 20.03 -18.50 17.52
CA PRO A 250 21.48 -18.68 17.59
C PRO A 250 22.00 -19.09 18.97
N LEU A 251 21.19 -19.06 20.02
CA LEU A 251 21.60 -19.47 21.37
C LEU A 251 21.14 -20.88 21.75
N ILE A 252 20.47 -21.59 20.84
CA ILE A 252 19.96 -22.95 21.05
C ILE A 252 21.03 -23.98 20.67
N GLY A 253 21.22 -24.99 21.53
CA GLY A 253 22.23 -26.02 21.35
C GLY A 253 23.23 -26.10 22.51
N ASP A 254 24.15 -27.04 22.45
CA ASP A 254 25.25 -27.16 23.42
C ASP A 254 26.62 -27.40 22.76
N SER A 255 26.70 -27.17 21.45
CA SER A 255 27.95 -27.30 20.72
C SER A 255 29.06 -26.41 21.27
N GLY A 256 30.31 -26.82 21.03
CA GLY A 256 31.48 -26.03 21.39
C GLY A 256 31.38 -24.55 20.96
N PRO A 257 31.03 -24.24 19.69
CA PRO A 257 30.82 -22.86 19.24
C PRO A 257 29.71 -22.11 19.96
N VAL A 258 28.59 -22.75 20.31
CA VAL A 258 27.48 -22.09 21.02
C VAL A 258 27.84 -21.82 22.49
N ARG A 259 28.56 -22.72 23.17
CA ARG A 259 29.07 -22.46 24.53
C ARG A 259 30.03 -21.27 24.55
N LEU A 260 30.96 -21.22 23.60
CA LEU A 260 31.87 -20.06 23.45
C LEU A 260 31.10 -18.77 23.15
N LEU A 261 30.01 -18.83 22.37
CA LEU A 261 29.15 -17.68 22.12
C LEU A 261 28.45 -17.20 23.39
N ARG A 262 27.90 -18.10 24.22
CA ARG A 262 27.27 -17.74 25.51
C ARG A 262 28.26 -17.11 26.48
N GLU A 263 29.44 -17.71 26.63
CA GLU A 263 30.52 -17.16 27.45
C GLU A 263 30.96 -15.77 26.97
N ALA A 264 31.02 -15.56 25.64
CA ALA A 264 31.33 -14.26 25.07
C ALA A 264 30.23 -13.23 25.36
N ILE A 265 28.94 -13.62 25.27
CA ILE A 265 27.82 -12.73 25.61
C ILE A 265 27.86 -12.37 27.09
N GLU A 266 28.03 -13.32 27.99
CA GLU A 266 28.11 -13.06 29.43
C GLU A 266 29.27 -12.12 29.79
N ARG A 267 30.42 -12.28 29.14
CA ARG A 267 31.59 -11.43 29.35
C ARG A 267 31.41 -10.01 28.80
N GLU A 268 30.76 -9.85 27.65
CA GLU A 268 30.65 -8.55 26.98
C GLU A 268 29.33 -7.82 27.28
N ALA A 269 28.29 -8.49 27.78
CA ALA A 269 26.99 -7.86 28.04
C ALA A 269 27.05 -6.70 29.05
N PRO A 270 27.77 -6.78 30.19
CA PRO A 270 27.86 -5.67 31.16
C PRO A 270 28.65 -4.44 30.68
N ARG A 271 29.34 -4.53 29.53
CA ARG A 271 30.20 -3.48 28.99
C ARG A 271 29.38 -2.40 28.28
N ALA A 272 29.80 -1.14 28.41
CA ALA A 272 29.18 0.00 27.74
C ALA A 272 29.84 0.31 26.38
N GLU A 273 31.03 -0.24 26.13
CA GLU A 273 31.77 -0.01 24.90
C GLU A 273 31.06 -0.56 23.65
N PRO A 274 31.33 0.05 22.47
CA PRO A 274 30.82 -0.46 21.21
C PRO A 274 31.29 -1.88 20.92
N LEU A 275 30.40 -2.69 20.35
CA LEU A 275 30.67 -4.11 20.10
C LEU A 275 30.33 -4.49 18.65
N LEU A 276 31.20 -5.28 18.02
CA LEU A 276 31.01 -5.79 16.67
C LEU A 276 30.63 -7.28 16.66
N LEU A 277 29.51 -7.59 16.03
CA LEU A 277 29.07 -8.95 15.74
C LEU A 277 29.50 -9.35 14.32
N VAL A 278 30.21 -10.47 14.21
CA VAL A 278 30.73 -10.98 12.93
C VAL A 278 30.18 -12.37 12.68
N GLY A 279 29.71 -12.65 11.47
CA GLY A 279 29.30 -14.01 11.06
C GLY A 279 28.58 -14.00 9.71
N PRO A 280 28.18 -15.15 9.15
CA PRO A 280 27.49 -15.19 7.86
C PRO A 280 26.07 -14.61 7.92
N GLN A 281 25.51 -14.27 6.76
CA GLN A 281 24.15 -13.75 6.66
C GLN A 281 23.14 -14.77 7.25
N GLY A 282 22.13 -14.30 7.97
CA GLY A 282 21.10 -15.17 8.54
C GLY A 282 21.52 -16.00 9.76
N ALA A 283 22.75 -15.83 10.28
CA ALA A 283 23.25 -16.54 11.47
C ALA A 283 22.63 -16.10 12.81
N GLY A 284 21.72 -15.13 12.81
CA GLY A 284 21.06 -14.63 14.04
C GLY A 284 21.84 -13.55 14.80
N LYS A 285 22.59 -12.67 14.13
CA LYS A 285 23.29 -11.55 14.79
C LYS A 285 22.35 -10.65 15.60
N GLU A 286 21.15 -10.40 15.11
CA GLU A 286 20.11 -9.61 15.82
C GLU A 286 19.74 -10.24 17.18
N ALA A 287 19.53 -11.56 17.24
CA ALA A 287 19.29 -12.30 18.48
C ALA A 287 20.41 -12.13 19.50
N VAL A 288 21.67 -12.23 19.04
CA VAL A 288 22.85 -12.03 19.89
C VAL A 288 22.90 -10.60 20.41
N ALA A 289 22.57 -9.60 19.59
CA ALA A 289 22.48 -8.22 20.01
C ALA A 289 21.39 -7.99 21.07
N HIS A 290 20.22 -8.64 20.92
CA HIS A 290 19.16 -8.61 21.93
C HIS A 290 19.61 -9.26 23.26
N ALA A 291 20.31 -10.39 23.22
CA ALA A 291 20.83 -11.04 24.41
C ALA A 291 21.86 -10.16 25.14
N LEU A 292 22.74 -9.50 24.39
CA LEU A 292 23.69 -8.52 24.94
C LEU A 292 22.97 -7.32 25.58
N HIS A 293 21.90 -6.82 24.96
CA HIS A 293 21.09 -5.75 25.52
C HIS A 293 20.40 -6.17 26.82
N ALA A 294 19.74 -7.34 26.83
CA ALA A 294 19.09 -7.87 28.03
C ALA A 294 20.07 -8.11 29.19
N GLY A 295 21.27 -8.64 28.89
CA GLY A 295 22.33 -8.87 29.87
C GLY A 295 23.10 -7.62 30.30
N SER A 296 22.84 -6.45 29.69
CA SER A 296 23.56 -5.21 29.99
C SER A 296 23.03 -4.45 31.20
N GLY A 297 21.83 -4.80 31.69
CA GLY A 297 21.17 -4.08 32.79
C GLY A 297 20.62 -2.70 32.41
N ARG A 298 20.62 -2.34 31.12
CA ARG A 298 20.12 -1.08 30.58
C ARG A 298 18.59 -1.09 30.50
N THR A 299 17.95 0.05 30.78
CA THR A 299 16.48 0.18 30.85
C THR A 299 15.86 0.91 29.66
N GLY A 300 16.68 1.60 28.85
CA GLY A 300 16.22 2.26 27.62
C GLY A 300 15.98 1.28 26.48
N ALA A 301 15.39 1.78 25.38
CA ALA A 301 14.92 0.94 24.29
C ALA A 301 16.06 0.27 23.49
N PHE A 302 15.77 -0.91 22.94
CA PHE A 302 16.57 -1.51 21.87
C PHE A 302 16.05 -0.99 20.52
N ILE A 303 16.86 -0.21 19.82
CA ILE A 303 16.52 0.35 18.52
C ILE A 303 17.30 -0.39 17.44
N PHE A 304 16.56 -1.06 16.54
CA PHE A 304 17.09 -1.74 15.38
C PHE A 304 17.18 -0.79 14.19
N VAL A 305 18.32 -0.80 13.50
CA VAL A 305 18.54 -0.08 12.24
C VAL A 305 19.11 -1.05 11.21
N ASN A 306 18.36 -1.25 10.13
CA ASN A 306 18.82 -1.94 8.95
C ASN A 306 19.64 -0.96 8.10
N CYS A 307 20.98 -1.04 8.15
CA CYS A 307 21.85 -0.10 7.43
C CYS A 307 21.56 -0.03 5.91
N PRO A 308 21.32 -1.16 5.20
CA PRO A 308 20.92 -1.14 3.79
C PRO A 308 19.68 -0.27 3.47
N GLU A 309 18.69 -0.21 4.37
CA GLU A 309 17.42 0.49 4.13
C GLU A 309 17.46 1.97 4.56
N THR A 310 18.58 2.44 5.11
CA THR A 310 18.71 3.82 5.63
C THR A 310 18.50 4.89 4.56
N HIS A 311 18.85 4.62 3.30
CA HIS A 311 18.63 5.54 2.18
C HIS A 311 17.14 5.71 1.83
N THR A 312 16.36 4.62 1.84
CA THR A 312 14.93 4.65 1.50
C THR A 312 14.11 5.26 2.63
N ALA A 313 14.39 4.88 3.87
CA ALA A 313 13.70 5.40 5.06
C ALA A 313 13.93 6.91 5.26
N SER A 314 15.15 7.40 4.95
CA SER A 314 15.49 8.82 5.01
C SER A 314 14.73 9.67 3.98
N ARG A 315 14.35 9.08 2.83
CA ARG A 315 13.57 9.77 1.77
C ARG A 315 12.07 9.81 2.08
N LEU A 316 11.51 8.74 2.64
CA LEU A 316 10.09 8.68 3.04
C LEU A 316 9.78 9.61 4.22
N ALA A 317 10.71 9.75 5.18
CA ALA A 317 10.55 10.67 6.31
C ALA A 317 10.49 12.16 5.93
N MET A 318 10.75 12.52 4.66
CA MET A 318 10.60 13.88 4.16
C MET A 318 9.15 14.31 3.93
N GLU A 319 8.20 13.38 3.81
CA GLU A 319 6.80 13.73 3.51
C GLU A 319 6.01 14.21 4.74
N ASP A 320 6.50 13.97 5.97
CA ASP A 320 5.77 14.25 7.22
C ASP A 320 6.30 15.44 8.05
N PHE A 321 7.49 15.98 7.77
CA PHE A 321 8.10 17.00 8.64
C PHE A 321 7.96 18.44 8.10
N SER A 322 7.03 19.18 8.70
CA SER A 322 6.90 20.62 8.50
C SER A 322 8.12 21.40 9.01
N THR A 323 8.45 22.44 8.26
CA THR A 323 9.60 23.34 8.40
C THR A 323 9.63 24.10 9.72
N ALA A 324 10.50 23.71 10.66
CA ALA A 324 11.10 24.61 11.67
C ALA A 324 12.30 23.94 12.36
N GLY A 325 13.53 24.39 12.07
CA GLY A 325 14.74 23.94 12.77
C GLY A 325 15.96 23.69 11.87
N LEU A 326 16.25 24.60 10.95
CA LEU A 326 17.43 24.56 10.07
C LEU A 326 18.63 25.24 10.73
N ALA A 327 19.34 24.53 11.62
CA ALA A 327 20.68 24.93 12.09
C ALA A 327 21.45 23.79 12.81
N ALA A 328 21.83 22.72 12.10
CA ALA A 328 22.95 21.86 12.50
C ALA A 328 23.42 20.99 11.31
N ALA A 329 24.73 21.00 11.03
CA ALA A 329 25.36 20.37 9.88
C ALA A 329 25.34 18.83 9.91
N GLY A 330 24.80 18.20 8.86
CA GLY A 330 24.87 16.75 8.60
C GLY A 330 24.04 16.32 7.37
N SER A 331 24.39 15.19 6.74
CA SER A 331 23.58 14.55 5.68
C SER A 331 22.22 14.10 6.23
N ILE A 332 21.24 13.87 5.35
CA ILE A 332 19.87 13.48 5.74
C ILE A 332 19.91 12.13 6.50
N GLU A 333 20.74 11.21 6.04
CA GLU A 333 20.98 9.90 6.61
C GLU A 333 21.60 10.00 8.02
N ALA A 334 22.54 10.93 8.23
CA ALA A 334 23.12 11.19 9.55
C ALA A 334 22.08 11.77 10.53
N ARG A 335 21.11 12.56 10.03
CA ARG A 335 20.00 13.08 10.85
C ARG A 335 19.00 11.98 11.20
N PHE A 336 18.70 11.09 10.26
CA PHE A 336 17.89 9.89 10.52
C PHE A 336 18.51 9.03 11.63
N LEU A 337 19.81 8.72 11.52
CA LEU A 337 20.52 7.95 12.55
C LEU A 337 20.61 8.70 13.89
N SER A 338 20.76 10.03 13.88
CA SER A 338 20.67 10.85 15.10
C SER A 338 19.32 10.72 15.79
N SER A 339 18.20 10.73 15.06
CA SER A 339 16.87 10.51 15.66
C SER A 339 16.72 9.11 16.26
N LYS A 340 17.29 8.08 15.62
CA LYS A 340 17.29 6.70 16.15
C LYS A 340 18.18 6.57 17.38
N LEU A 341 19.29 7.29 17.43
CA LEU A 341 20.17 7.37 18.60
C LEU A 341 19.44 8.01 19.79
N GLU A 342 18.67 9.08 19.58
CA GLU A 342 17.86 9.71 20.63
C GLU A 342 16.80 8.76 21.18
N LEU A 343 16.11 8.01 20.31
CA LEU A 343 15.15 6.97 20.73
C LEU A 343 15.81 5.83 21.53
N ALA A 344 17.10 5.57 21.29
CA ALA A 344 17.87 4.54 21.98
C ALA A 344 18.47 5.02 23.32
N SER A 345 18.15 6.25 23.77
CA SER A 345 18.69 6.82 25.02
C SER A 345 18.43 5.93 26.23
N GLY A 346 19.47 5.71 27.05
CA GLY A 346 19.50 4.75 28.15
C GLY A 346 19.51 3.28 27.72
N GLY A 347 19.54 3.00 26.41
CA GLY A 347 19.30 1.70 25.79
C GLY A 347 20.41 1.29 24.81
N THR A 348 20.04 0.62 23.71
CA THR A 348 21.01 0.08 22.74
C THR A 348 20.58 0.37 21.31
N LEU A 349 21.49 0.90 20.52
CA LEU A 349 21.32 1.07 19.07
C LEU A 349 22.05 -0.07 18.37
N PHE A 350 21.30 -0.92 17.66
CA PHE A 350 21.83 -2.00 16.85
C PHE A 350 21.85 -1.62 15.37
N LEU A 351 23.05 -1.65 14.77
CA LEU A 351 23.31 -1.36 13.37
C LEU A 351 23.56 -2.66 12.60
N ASP A 352 22.56 -3.16 11.89
CA ASP A 352 22.70 -4.38 11.10
C ASP A 352 23.37 -4.12 9.75
N ALA A 353 24.32 -4.98 9.36
CA ALA A 353 25.13 -4.81 8.15
C ALA A 353 25.81 -3.43 8.05
N VAL A 354 26.57 -3.04 9.07
CA VAL A 354 27.24 -1.71 9.17
C VAL A 354 28.17 -1.38 7.99
N HIS A 355 28.63 -2.39 7.26
CA HIS A 355 29.44 -2.23 6.05
C HIS A 355 28.64 -1.68 4.85
N GLU A 356 27.32 -1.75 4.91
CA GLU A 356 26.38 -1.18 3.93
C GLU A 356 25.84 0.19 4.36
N LEU A 357 26.32 0.73 5.49
CA LEU A 357 25.94 2.08 5.94
C LEU A 357 26.50 3.13 4.95
N PRO A 358 25.74 4.19 4.61
CA PRO A 358 26.18 5.25 3.71
C PRO A 358 27.52 5.85 4.13
N ALA A 359 28.38 6.18 3.17
CA ALA A 359 29.73 6.68 3.45
C ALA A 359 29.74 8.03 4.18
N GLU A 360 28.69 8.85 4.00
CA GLU A 360 28.53 10.12 4.74
C GLU A 360 28.29 9.91 6.23
N CYS A 361 27.79 8.74 6.63
CA CYS A 361 27.50 8.40 8.01
C CYS A 361 28.73 7.91 8.78
N TYR A 362 29.82 7.50 8.10
CA TYR A 362 31.02 7.00 8.80
C TYR A 362 31.69 8.03 9.71
N PRO A 363 31.90 9.30 9.31
CA PRO A 363 32.49 10.30 10.20
C PRO A 363 31.59 10.63 11.39
N TRP A 364 30.27 10.62 11.18
CA TRP A 364 29.28 10.82 12.24
C TRP A 364 29.33 9.67 13.26
N LEU A 365 29.34 8.43 12.79
CA LEU A 365 29.40 7.26 13.65
C LEU A 365 30.74 7.17 14.37
N ASP A 366 31.86 7.42 13.69
CA ASP A 366 33.20 7.42 14.32
C ASP A 366 33.31 8.51 15.41
N ALA A 367 32.71 9.69 15.22
CA ALA A 367 32.66 10.73 16.25
C ALA A 367 31.83 10.30 17.49
N ILE A 368 30.72 9.58 17.29
CA ILE A 368 29.92 9.02 18.39
C ILE A 368 30.71 7.93 19.13
N LEU A 369 31.34 7.02 18.39
CA LEU A 369 32.12 5.92 18.96
C LEU A 369 33.36 6.39 19.74
N ARG A 370 33.90 7.57 19.39
CA ARG A 370 35.04 8.21 20.09
C ARG A 370 34.63 9.06 21.29
N GLY A 371 33.34 9.33 21.47
CA GLY A 371 32.81 10.15 22.57
C GLY A 371 32.84 11.66 22.33
N ASP A 372 33.06 12.12 21.09
CA ASP A 372 33.16 13.55 20.75
C ASP A 372 31.78 14.26 20.68
N ARG A 373 30.69 13.50 20.61
CA ARG A 373 29.29 13.98 20.59
C ARG A 373 28.41 13.16 21.53
N LEU A 374 28.56 13.34 22.84
CA LEU A 374 27.71 12.70 23.84
C LEU A 374 26.52 13.59 24.21
N ALA A 375 25.34 13.26 23.68
CA ALA A 375 24.06 13.75 24.21
C ALA A 375 23.14 12.62 24.70
N ALA A 376 23.46 11.34 24.47
CA ALA A 376 22.65 10.22 24.93
C ALA A 376 23.54 9.07 25.42
N ASP A 377 23.23 8.55 26.62
CA ASP A 377 23.79 7.31 27.15
C ASP A 377 23.24 6.16 26.28
N VAL A 378 23.95 5.80 25.20
CA VAL A 378 23.54 4.76 24.25
C VAL A 378 24.69 3.81 23.98
N ARG A 379 24.43 2.50 24.10
CA ARG A 379 25.36 1.48 23.65
C ARG A 379 25.17 1.20 22.16
N VAL A 380 26.24 1.16 21.38
CA VAL A 380 26.20 0.80 19.96
C VAL A 380 26.66 -0.65 19.77
N ILE A 381 25.81 -1.47 19.14
CA ILE A 381 26.19 -2.81 18.67
C ILE A 381 26.09 -2.81 17.15
N ALA A 382 27.15 -3.20 16.45
CA ALA A 382 27.19 -3.24 14.99
C ALA A 382 27.32 -4.69 14.51
N SER A 383 26.79 -4.98 13.32
CA SER A 383 26.81 -6.31 12.70
C SER A 383 27.48 -6.26 11.33
N THR A 384 28.24 -7.29 10.96
CA THR A 384 28.84 -7.42 9.63
C THR A 384 28.92 -8.88 9.17
N THR A 385 28.87 -9.07 7.85
CA THR A 385 29.14 -10.34 7.16
C THR A 385 30.54 -10.39 6.53
N GLN A 386 31.23 -9.25 6.45
CA GLN A 386 32.56 -9.18 5.87
C GLN A 386 33.64 -9.68 6.84
N SER A 387 34.64 -10.38 6.30
CA SER A 387 35.81 -10.80 7.07
C SER A 387 36.64 -9.57 7.49
N VAL A 388 36.63 -9.27 8.79
CA VAL A 388 37.43 -8.19 9.38
C VAL A 388 38.91 -8.57 9.25
N GLY A 389 39.69 -7.82 8.44
CA GLY A 389 41.15 -7.96 8.39
C GLY A 389 41.79 -8.12 7.01
N ARG A 390 41.04 -8.10 5.90
CA ARG A 390 41.63 -7.85 4.58
C ARG A 390 41.58 -6.34 4.30
N PRO A 391 42.70 -5.67 3.99
CA PRO A 391 42.70 -4.25 3.68
C PRO A 391 41.80 -3.99 2.46
N GLY A 392 40.75 -3.20 2.66
CA GLY A 392 39.85 -2.76 1.61
C GLY A 392 40.32 -1.44 0.98
N VAL A 393 39.66 -1.05 -0.10
CA VAL A 393 39.95 0.19 -0.85
C VAL A 393 39.48 1.45 -0.08
N ASN A 394 38.64 1.30 0.96
CA ASN A 394 38.00 2.41 1.68
C ASN A 394 38.59 2.61 3.09
N SER A 395 39.56 3.53 3.20
CA SER A 395 40.28 3.85 4.43
C SER A 395 39.40 4.32 5.60
N ARG A 396 38.21 4.87 5.33
CA ARG A 396 37.26 5.34 6.36
C ARG A 396 36.44 4.21 6.95
N LEU A 397 35.92 3.30 6.13
CA LEU A 397 35.26 2.09 6.62
C LEU A 397 36.25 1.23 7.42
N ASP A 398 37.50 1.10 6.95
CA ASP A 398 38.54 0.39 7.69
C ASP A 398 38.90 1.05 9.03
N ALA A 399 38.82 2.39 9.12
CA ALA A 399 38.98 3.10 10.39
C ALA A 399 37.81 2.83 11.34
N LEU A 400 36.57 2.94 10.84
CA LEU A 400 35.36 2.66 11.60
C LEU A 400 35.32 1.21 12.10
N MET A 401 35.63 0.25 11.23
CA MET A 401 35.68 -1.17 11.56
C MET A 401 36.77 -1.47 12.58
N ARG A 402 37.92 -0.77 12.56
CA ARG A 402 38.93 -0.88 13.62
C ARG A 402 38.43 -0.35 14.97
N THR A 403 37.68 0.76 14.97
CA THR A 403 37.06 1.30 16.18
C THR A 403 36.06 0.30 16.77
N LEU A 404 35.19 -0.27 15.94
CA LEU A 404 34.18 -1.26 16.35
C LEU A 404 34.77 -2.62 16.74
N SER A 405 35.88 -3.04 16.12
CA SER A 405 36.48 -4.38 16.34
C SER A 405 37.22 -4.54 17.67
N ARG A 406 37.28 -3.51 18.51
CA ARG A 406 37.92 -3.59 19.84
C ARG A 406 37.28 -4.69 20.71
N HIS A 407 35.96 -4.76 20.66
CA HIS A 407 35.17 -5.83 21.28
C HIS A 407 34.41 -6.55 20.18
N ARG A 408 34.71 -7.84 19.99
CA ARG A 408 34.10 -8.63 18.91
C ARG A 408 33.54 -9.94 19.42
N ILE A 409 32.37 -10.30 18.91
CA ILE A 409 31.78 -11.62 19.10
C ILE A 409 31.55 -12.24 17.72
N VAL A 410 32.04 -13.46 17.54
CA VAL A 410 31.82 -14.24 16.34
C VAL A 410 30.58 -15.09 16.55
N VAL A 411 29.57 -14.87 15.71
CA VAL A 411 28.36 -15.68 15.65
C VAL A 411 28.63 -16.84 14.70
N PRO A 412 28.64 -18.10 15.19
CA PRO A 412 29.01 -19.26 14.39
C PRO A 412 27.99 -19.49 13.28
N ALA A 413 28.48 -19.99 12.14
CA ALA A 413 27.60 -20.44 11.08
C ALA A 413 26.90 -21.75 11.50
N LEU A 414 25.69 -22.00 11.02
CA LEU A 414 24.99 -23.28 11.23
C LEU A 414 25.84 -24.50 10.82
N ILE A 415 26.65 -24.38 9.76
CA ILE A 415 27.57 -25.43 9.31
C ILE A 415 28.66 -25.78 10.33
N ASP A 416 29.02 -24.85 11.23
CA ASP A 416 30.02 -25.05 12.27
C ASP A 416 29.42 -25.65 13.56
N ARG A 417 28.08 -25.75 13.63
CA ARG A 417 27.31 -26.24 14.79
C ARG A 417 26.20 -27.22 14.38
N ARG A 418 26.49 -28.10 13.42
CA ARG A 418 25.50 -29.06 12.87
C ARG A 418 24.85 -29.94 13.93
N GLU A 419 25.62 -30.31 14.97
CA GLU A 419 25.13 -31.07 16.12
C GLU A 419 23.97 -30.40 16.89
N ASP A 420 23.79 -29.09 16.73
CA ASP A 420 22.68 -28.35 17.33
C ASP A 420 21.43 -28.29 16.44
N ILE A 421 21.49 -28.70 15.16
CA ILE A 421 20.34 -28.66 14.22
C ILE A 421 19.12 -29.38 14.81
N PRO A 422 19.21 -30.59 15.41
CA PRO A 422 18.05 -31.24 16.03
C PRO A 422 17.39 -30.39 17.13
N ALA A 423 18.19 -29.73 17.98
CA ALA A 423 17.69 -28.89 19.05
C ALA A 423 17.02 -27.61 18.51
N ILE A 424 17.62 -26.99 17.48
CA ILE A 424 17.09 -25.80 16.81
C ILE A 424 15.77 -26.12 16.11
N VAL A 425 15.72 -27.23 15.37
CA VAL A 425 14.51 -27.73 14.70
C VAL A 425 13.41 -28.02 15.71
N GLY A 426 13.72 -28.78 16.76
CA GLY A 426 12.77 -29.09 17.83
C GLY A 426 12.17 -27.82 18.43
N HIS A 427 12.99 -26.81 18.72
CA HIS A 427 12.51 -25.52 19.22
C HIS A 427 11.58 -24.80 18.23
N PHE A 428 11.99 -24.64 16.97
CA PHE A 428 11.20 -23.89 15.99
C PHE A 428 9.89 -24.60 15.63
N VAL A 429 9.89 -25.93 15.51
CA VAL A 429 8.71 -26.70 15.10
C VAL A 429 7.59 -26.59 16.13
N HIS A 430 7.89 -26.79 17.41
CA HIS A 430 6.89 -26.69 18.47
C HIS A 430 6.28 -25.29 18.54
N ARG A 431 7.11 -24.25 18.35
CA ARG A 431 6.69 -22.85 18.43
C ARG A 431 5.88 -22.41 17.21
N LEU A 432 6.36 -22.70 16.01
CA LEU A 432 5.69 -22.37 14.75
C LEU A 432 4.36 -23.13 14.61
N ALA A 433 4.32 -24.41 15.01
CA ALA A 433 3.09 -25.18 15.04
C ALA A 433 2.06 -24.55 15.99
N ARG A 434 2.47 -24.13 17.19
CA ARG A 434 1.59 -23.44 18.15
C ARG A 434 1.08 -22.10 17.62
N GLN A 435 1.94 -21.31 16.96
CA GLN A 435 1.54 -20.04 16.34
C GLN A 435 0.52 -20.24 15.22
N LEU A 436 0.69 -21.28 14.40
CA LEU A 436 -0.21 -21.60 13.30
C LEU A 436 -1.44 -22.44 13.73
N GLY A 437 -1.61 -22.70 15.03
CA GLY A 437 -2.73 -23.49 15.56
C GLY A 437 -2.71 -24.96 15.14
N LYS A 438 -1.54 -25.49 14.74
CA LYS A 438 -1.36 -26.87 14.30
C LYS A 438 -0.75 -27.74 15.40
N ILE A 439 -1.07 -29.03 15.38
CA ILE A 439 -0.50 -30.03 16.29
C ILE A 439 0.56 -30.81 15.52
N VAL A 440 1.83 -30.44 15.70
CA VAL A 440 2.98 -31.15 15.12
C VAL A 440 3.81 -31.72 16.28
N THR A 441 3.97 -33.05 16.30
CA THR A 441 4.67 -33.80 17.36
C THR A 441 6.17 -33.92 17.14
N GLY A 442 6.65 -33.68 15.91
CA GLY A 442 8.06 -33.76 15.55
C GLY A 442 8.29 -33.93 14.05
N LEU A 443 9.54 -34.17 13.65
CA LEU A 443 9.92 -34.51 12.27
C LEU A 443 10.15 -36.01 12.12
N SER A 444 10.00 -36.52 10.90
CA SER A 444 10.45 -37.87 10.57
C SER A 444 11.99 -37.99 10.63
N PRO A 445 12.54 -39.17 10.95
CA PRO A 445 13.99 -39.39 10.95
C PRO A 445 14.66 -39.11 9.60
N GLU A 446 13.95 -39.39 8.50
CA GLU A 446 14.43 -39.14 7.14
C GLU A 446 14.53 -37.64 6.85
N SER A 447 13.49 -36.88 7.19
CA SER A 447 13.50 -35.41 7.09
C SER A 447 14.62 -34.79 7.94
N MET A 448 14.85 -35.31 9.15
CA MET A 448 15.93 -34.86 10.01
C MET A 448 17.31 -35.13 9.40
N SER A 449 17.51 -36.30 8.77
CA SER A 449 18.75 -36.63 8.05
C SER A 449 18.99 -35.70 6.86
N ARG A 450 17.93 -35.33 6.12
CA ARG A 450 18.03 -34.37 5.00
C ARG A 450 18.45 -32.98 5.49
N LEU A 451 17.86 -32.51 6.60
CA LEU A 451 18.23 -31.23 7.21
C LEU A 451 19.69 -31.19 7.68
N ASP A 452 20.23 -32.30 8.19
CA ASP A 452 21.61 -32.41 8.66
C ASP A 452 22.63 -32.43 7.50
N ALA A 453 22.23 -33.01 6.35
CA ALA A 453 23.04 -33.09 5.15
C ALA A 453 23.11 -31.77 4.34
N TYR A 454 22.08 -30.91 4.43
CA TYR A 454 21.97 -29.69 3.63
C TYR A 454 22.98 -28.59 4.01
N VAL A 455 23.52 -27.88 3.01
CA VAL A 455 24.60 -26.88 3.16
C VAL A 455 24.03 -25.47 3.38
N TRP A 456 23.14 -25.30 4.37
CA TRP A 456 22.41 -24.06 4.75
C TRP A 456 23.05 -22.71 4.36
N PRO A 457 22.89 -22.20 3.11
CA PRO A 457 23.53 -20.96 2.67
C PRO A 457 23.02 -19.69 3.38
N GLY A 458 21.74 -19.66 3.73
CA GLY A 458 21.08 -18.62 4.53
C GLY A 458 21.04 -18.92 6.03
N ASN A 459 21.74 -19.97 6.48
CA ASN A 459 21.99 -20.31 7.89
C ASN A 459 20.68 -20.57 8.68
N ILE A 460 20.63 -20.21 9.96
CA ILE A 460 19.45 -20.40 10.84
C ILE A 460 18.17 -19.79 10.26
N ARG A 461 18.25 -18.63 9.57
CA ARG A 461 17.08 -17.97 8.96
C ARG A 461 16.45 -18.83 7.86
N GLU A 462 17.27 -19.47 7.02
CA GLU A 462 16.79 -20.36 5.97
C GLU A 462 16.19 -21.63 6.55
N LEU A 463 16.85 -22.25 7.53
CA LEU A 463 16.31 -23.40 8.28
C LEU A 463 14.91 -23.09 8.84
N ARG A 464 14.75 -21.94 9.49
CA ARG A 464 13.43 -21.50 9.99
C ARG A 464 12.39 -21.39 8.87
N THR A 465 12.78 -20.82 7.73
CA THR A 465 11.89 -20.61 6.58
C THR A 465 11.40 -21.94 5.99
N VAL A 466 12.29 -22.92 5.88
CA VAL A 466 11.96 -24.29 5.44
C VAL A 466 10.96 -24.92 6.41
N LEU A 467 11.22 -24.84 7.73
CA LEU A 467 10.35 -25.42 8.75
C LEU A 467 8.96 -24.75 8.76
N GLU A 468 8.89 -23.43 8.64
CA GLU A 468 7.64 -22.69 8.58
C GLU A 468 6.79 -23.12 7.39
N ARG A 469 7.40 -23.22 6.19
CA ARG A 469 6.71 -23.70 4.99
C ARG A 469 6.21 -25.13 5.14
N ALA A 470 7.04 -26.03 5.67
CA ALA A 470 6.67 -27.42 5.93
C ALA A 470 5.46 -27.49 6.89
N ILE A 471 5.44 -26.67 7.94
CA ILE A 471 4.35 -26.66 8.92
C ILE A 471 3.08 -26.07 8.29
N MET A 472 3.19 -25.05 7.44
CA MET A 472 2.04 -24.50 6.73
C MET A 472 1.39 -25.51 5.78
N THR A 473 2.18 -26.32 5.07
CA THR A 473 1.68 -27.28 4.08
C THR A 473 1.30 -28.63 4.67
N THR A 474 1.87 -29.02 5.81
CA THR A 474 1.60 -30.34 6.40
C THR A 474 0.14 -30.50 6.85
N ARG A 475 -0.38 -31.71 6.63
CA ARG A 475 -1.67 -32.20 7.14
C ARG A 475 -1.50 -33.29 8.21
N SER A 476 -0.26 -33.70 8.48
CA SER A 476 0.10 -34.76 9.43
C SER A 476 0.62 -34.15 10.74
N SER A 477 0.54 -34.91 11.82
CA SER A 477 1.19 -34.56 13.09
C SER A 477 2.70 -34.77 13.06
N VAL A 478 3.22 -35.61 12.15
CA VAL A 478 4.67 -35.75 11.90
C VAL A 478 5.01 -34.96 10.64
N LEU A 479 5.99 -34.07 10.76
CA LEU A 479 6.45 -33.21 9.68
C LEU A 479 7.38 -33.99 8.75
N GLU A 480 7.00 -34.02 7.46
CA GLU A 480 7.86 -34.47 6.37
C GLU A 480 8.41 -33.26 5.63
N ILE A 481 9.71 -33.27 5.35
CA ILE A 481 10.43 -32.25 4.59
C ILE A 481 10.98 -32.93 3.35
N ASP A 482 10.30 -32.71 2.24
CA ASP A 482 10.73 -33.19 0.93
C ASP A 482 11.94 -32.39 0.43
N GLU A 483 12.72 -33.00 -0.44
CA GLU A 483 13.92 -32.40 -1.05
C GLU A 483 13.58 -31.10 -1.80
N ASP A 484 12.42 -31.08 -2.47
CA ASP A 484 11.85 -29.90 -3.14
C ASP A 484 11.67 -28.69 -2.20
N LEU A 485 11.45 -28.92 -0.89
CA LEU A 485 11.26 -27.87 0.10
C LEU A 485 12.59 -27.24 0.56
N LEU A 486 13.70 -27.96 0.40
CA LEU A 486 15.07 -27.51 0.68
C LEU A 486 15.66 -26.76 -0.53
N ASP A 487 15.24 -27.12 -1.75
CA ASP A 487 15.69 -26.52 -3.02
C ASP A 487 15.06 -25.14 -3.35
N GLU A 488 14.36 -24.52 -2.40
CA GLU A 488 13.64 -23.26 -2.61
C GLU A 488 14.53 -21.99 -2.44
N GLY A 489 15.53 -21.82 -3.31
CA GLY A 489 16.49 -20.70 -3.32
C GLY A 489 15.93 -19.27 -3.44
N LEU A 490 16.85 -18.28 -3.47
CA LEU A 490 16.57 -16.83 -3.49
C LEU A 490 15.55 -16.45 -4.58
N ALA A 491 14.48 -15.75 -4.20
CA ALA A 491 13.46 -15.27 -5.13
C ALA A 491 13.85 -13.92 -5.75
N VAL A 492 13.68 -13.78 -7.05
CA VAL A 492 13.88 -12.54 -7.83
C VAL A 492 12.66 -12.35 -8.73
N GLY A 493 11.79 -11.40 -8.37
CA GLY A 493 10.51 -11.19 -9.06
C GLY A 493 9.65 -12.46 -9.08
N SER A 494 9.21 -12.86 -10.28
CA SER A 494 8.44 -14.09 -10.50
C SER A 494 9.31 -15.34 -10.67
N TYR A 495 10.62 -15.25 -10.44
CA TYR A 495 11.58 -16.32 -10.69
C TYR A 495 12.32 -16.72 -9.41
N ARG A 496 12.73 -17.98 -9.33
CA ARG A 496 13.52 -18.54 -8.23
C ARG A 496 14.89 -18.92 -8.77
N LEU A 497 15.96 -18.42 -8.14
CA LEU A 497 17.33 -18.80 -8.48
C LEU A 497 17.61 -20.20 -7.92
N VAL A 498 18.11 -21.10 -8.77
CA VAL A 498 18.41 -22.50 -8.46
C VAL A 498 19.91 -22.67 -8.23
N SER A 499 20.73 -22.29 -9.21
CA SER A 499 22.19 -22.43 -9.11
C SER A 499 22.89 -21.39 -9.99
N GLN A 500 24.08 -20.96 -9.58
CA GLN A 500 24.87 -20.03 -10.39
C GLN A 500 25.47 -20.78 -11.57
N ILE A 501 25.23 -20.29 -12.79
CA ILE A 501 25.75 -20.87 -14.05
C ILE A 501 26.87 -20.03 -14.68
N GLY A 502 27.05 -18.79 -14.23
CA GLY A 502 28.13 -17.92 -14.67
C GLY A 502 28.40 -16.73 -13.75
N SER A 503 29.61 -16.19 -13.82
CA SER A 503 30.04 -14.98 -13.10
C SER A 503 31.00 -14.18 -13.98
N GLY A 504 30.81 -12.87 -14.09
CA GLY A 504 31.63 -11.99 -14.94
C GLY A 504 31.67 -10.54 -14.45
N GLY A 505 32.36 -9.68 -15.20
CA GLY A 505 32.59 -8.27 -14.83
C GLY A 505 31.34 -7.42 -14.69
N MET A 506 30.23 -7.79 -15.35
CA MET A 506 28.95 -7.07 -15.29
C MET A 506 27.95 -7.70 -14.30
N GLY A 507 28.30 -8.82 -13.65
CA GLY A 507 27.42 -9.47 -12.67
C GLY A 507 27.37 -11.01 -12.74
N GLU A 508 26.32 -11.59 -12.18
CA GLU A 508 26.16 -13.04 -11.98
C GLU A 508 25.00 -13.59 -12.81
N VAL A 509 25.17 -14.77 -13.40
CA VAL A 509 24.11 -15.46 -14.16
C VAL A 509 23.71 -16.74 -13.43
N TRP A 510 22.42 -16.89 -13.20
CA TRP A 510 21.81 -17.96 -12.42
C TRP A 510 20.82 -18.76 -13.26
N LEU A 511 20.84 -20.09 -13.14
CA LEU A 511 19.72 -20.93 -13.51
C LEU A 511 18.54 -20.55 -12.61
N ALA A 512 17.37 -20.35 -13.20
CA ALA A 512 16.16 -20.00 -12.48
C ALA A 512 14.94 -20.76 -12.98
N ARG A 513 13.94 -20.89 -12.12
CA ARG A 513 12.62 -21.44 -12.47
C ARG A 513 11.55 -20.38 -12.24
N HIS A 514 10.65 -20.23 -13.20
CA HIS A 514 9.50 -19.34 -13.01
C HIS A 514 8.51 -19.95 -12.01
N ARG A 515 7.91 -19.15 -11.14
CA ARG A 515 7.04 -19.62 -10.04
C ARG A 515 5.78 -20.34 -10.53
N LEU A 516 5.24 -19.92 -11.68
CA LEU A 516 3.99 -20.46 -12.24
C LEU A 516 4.19 -21.29 -13.52
N LEU A 517 5.36 -21.19 -14.15
CA LEU A 517 5.63 -21.82 -15.45
C LEU A 517 6.74 -22.84 -15.27
N LYS A 518 6.57 -24.05 -15.77
CA LYS A 518 7.60 -25.12 -15.69
C LYS A 518 8.86 -24.86 -16.55
N ARG A 519 8.97 -23.70 -17.20
CA ARG A 519 10.08 -23.39 -18.09
C ARG A 519 11.28 -22.87 -17.28
N PRO A 520 12.49 -23.45 -17.44
CA PRO A 520 13.70 -22.87 -16.86
C PRO A 520 14.10 -21.59 -17.60
N ALA A 521 14.75 -20.68 -16.88
CA ALA A 521 15.24 -19.40 -17.38
C ALA A 521 16.66 -19.14 -16.87
N ALA A 522 17.40 -18.26 -17.52
CA ALA A 522 18.63 -17.69 -16.99
C ALA A 522 18.33 -16.30 -16.41
N VAL A 523 18.76 -16.03 -15.18
CA VAL A 523 18.62 -14.72 -14.53
C VAL A 523 20.00 -14.09 -14.39
N LYS A 524 20.24 -12.96 -15.04
CA LYS A 524 21.47 -12.19 -14.92
C LYS A 524 21.26 -11.05 -13.94
N LEU A 525 21.90 -11.11 -12.78
CA LEU A 525 21.95 -10.06 -11.77
C LEU A 525 23.10 -9.11 -12.12
N ILE A 526 22.79 -7.83 -12.33
CA ILE A 526 23.78 -6.80 -12.63
C ILE A 526 24.27 -6.21 -11.32
N ARG A 527 25.59 -6.26 -11.11
CA ARG A 527 26.21 -5.63 -9.95
C ARG A 527 26.18 -4.11 -10.14
N PRO A 528 25.69 -3.33 -9.17
CA PRO A 528 25.81 -1.88 -9.23
C PRO A 528 27.30 -1.51 -9.19
N ASP A 529 27.82 -0.93 -10.29
CA ASP A 529 29.17 -0.38 -10.31
C ASP A 529 29.26 0.75 -9.28
N VAL A 530 30.30 0.68 -8.45
CA VAL A 530 30.60 1.64 -7.40
C VAL A 530 31.07 2.95 -8.05
N GLN A 531 30.16 3.76 -8.60
CA GLN A 531 30.46 5.11 -9.06
C GLN A 531 29.20 6.02 -9.16
N GLN A 532 29.18 6.99 -8.24
CA GLN A 532 28.52 8.31 -8.26
C GLN A 532 26.98 8.40 -8.14
N ASP A 533 26.55 8.89 -6.97
CA ASP A 533 25.19 9.21 -6.49
C ASP A 533 24.38 10.22 -7.30
N VAL A 534 24.84 10.66 -8.48
CA VAL A 534 24.15 11.70 -9.29
C VAL A 534 23.46 11.13 -10.54
N GLN A 535 23.68 9.85 -10.88
CA GLN A 535 23.19 9.27 -12.14
C GLN A 535 22.27 8.04 -12.00
N HIS A 536 21.91 7.60 -10.79
CA HIS A 536 21.14 6.35 -10.60
C HIS A 536 19.78 6.36 -11.36
N ASP A 537 18.99 7.43 -11.26
CA ASP A 537 17.71 7.54 -11.99
C ASP A 537 17.87 7.59 -13.53
N GLN A 538 18.97 8.19 -14.02
CA GLN A 538 19.25 8.21 -15.45
C GLN A 538 19.73 6.83 -15.95
N LEU A 539 20.50 6.12 -15.13
CA LEU A 539 20.95 4.76 -15.39
C LEU A 539 19.76 3.80 -15.41
N VAL A 540 18.84 3.90 -14.44
CA VAL A 540 17.57 3.14 -14.39
C VAL A 540 16.74 3.36 -15.66
N ARG A 541 16.52 4.63 -16.06
CA ARG A 541 15.71 4.94 -17.25
C ARG A 541 16.36 4.47 -18.56
N ARG A 542 17.69 4.52 -18.65
CA ARG A 542 18.44 4.01 -19.81
C ARG A 542 18.40 2.49 -19.86
N PHE A 543 18.64 1.83 -18.73
CA PHE A 543 18.55 0.38 -18.57
C PHE A 543 17.17 -0.14 -18.98
N GLN A 544 16.10 0.49 -18.49
CA GLN A 544 14.72 0.12 -18.86
C GLN A 544 14.47 0.34 -20.35
N ARG A 545 14.96 1.44 -20.93
CA ARG A 545 14.80 1.72 -22.36
C ARG A 545 15.51 0.68 -23.20
N GLU A 546 16.74 0.31 -22.87
CA GLU A 546 17.51 -0.64 -23.66
C GLU A 546 17.03 -2.09 -23.49
N ALA A 547 16.58 -2.45 -22.29
CA ALA A 547 15.85 -3.70 -22.04
C ALA A 547 14.57 -3.79 -22.89
N GLN A 548 13.82 -2.69 -23.01
CA GLN A 548 12.60 -2.60 -23.83
C GLN A 548 12.88 -2.71 -25.34
N VAL A 549 13.97 -2.11 -25.83
CA VAL A 549 14.32 -2.23 -27.26
C VAL A 549 14.83 -3.64 -27.55
N THR A 550 15.63 -4.23 -26.65
CA THR A 550 16.13 -5.61 -26.78
C THR A 550 15.00 -6.63 -26.72
N SER A 551 14.01 -6.47 -25.84
CA SER A 551 12.83 -7.35 -25.78
C SER A 551 11.92 -7.25 -27.01
N GLY A 552 12.07 -6.18 -27.80
CA GLY A 552 11.37 -5.99 -29.08
C GLY A 552 11.97 -6.78 -30.24
N LEU A 553 13.21 -7.27 -30.13
CA LEU A 553 13.88 -8.06 -31.16
C LEU A 553 13.23 -9.45 -31.27
N ARG A 554 13.03 -9.92 -32.52
CA ARG A 554 12.32 -11.16 -32.84
C ARG A 554 13.16 -12.16 -33.62
N SER A 555 14.37 -11.78 -34.02
CA SER A 555 15.31 -12.68 -34.67
C SER A 555 15.51 -13.90 -33.78
N PRO A 556 15.35 -15.11 -34.32
CA PRO A 556 15.46 -16.31 -33.51
C PRO A 556 16.93 -16.55 -33.11
N HIS A 557 17.89 -15.85 -33.73
CA HIS A 557 19.31 -15.83 -33.36
C HIS A 557 19.68 -14.77 -32.32
N THR A 558 18.71 -14.06 -31.75
CA THR A 558 18.89 -13.16 -30.60
C THR A 558 18.41 -13.86 -29.33
N VAL A 559 19.12 -13.70 -28.21
CA VAL A 559 18.66 -14.23 -26.93
C VAL A 559 17.33 -13.58 -26.53
N GLN A 560 16.33 -14.41 -26.23
CA GLN A 560 15.02 -13.92 -25.86
C GLN A 560 15.00 -13.46 -24.40
N LEU A 561 14.64 -12.19 -24.19
CA LEU A 561 14.37 -11.64 -22.87
C LEU A 561 12.90 -11.90 -22.51
N TYR A 562 12.66 -12.54 -21.35
CA TYR A 562 11.32 -12.81 -20.83
C TYR A 562 10.83 -11.69 -19.90
N ASP A 563 11.71 -11.20 -19.03
CA ASP A 563 11.36 -10.25 -17.99
C ASP A 563 12.61 -9.45 -17.56
N PHE A 564 12.41 -8.32 -16.89
CA PHE A 564 13.47 -7.55 -16.28
C PHE A 564 12.92 -6.73 -15.11
N GLY A 565 13.77 -6.43 -14.14
CA GLY A 565 13.34 -5.65 -12.99
C GLY A 565 14.47 -5.20 -12.10
N VAL A 566 14.07 -4.64 -10.97
CA VAL A 566 14.94 -4.30 -9.85
C VAL A 566 14.53 -5.20 -8.70
N ASN A 567 15.48 -5.92 -8.10
CA ASN A 567 15.19 -6.75 -6.95
C ASN A 567 15.08 -5.89 -5.68
N ASP A 568 14.71 -6.50 -4.56
CA ASP A 568 14.55 -5.80 -3.28
C ASP A 568 15.84 -5.15 -2.77
N THR A 569 17.01 -5.57 -3.29
CA THR A 569 18.33 -5.01 -2.98
C THR A 569 18.76 -3.89 -3.93
N GLY A 570 17.86 -3.39 -4.79
CA GLY A 570 18.15 -2.31 -5.75
C GLY A 570 19.04 -2.74 -6.93
N SER A 571 19.38 -4.02 -7.04
CA SER A 571 20.17 -4.57 -8.14
C SER A 571 19.26 -4.91 -9.31
N PHE A 572 19.70 -4.55 -10.51
CA PHE A 572 18.96 -4.88 -11.71
C PHE A 572 19.09 -6.36 -12.04
N TYR A 573 18.04 -6.93 -12.61
CA TYR A 573 18.09 -8.27 -13.16
C TYR A 573 17.38 -8.37 -14.50
N TYR A 574 17.88 -9.29 -15.30
CA TYR A 574 17.26 -9.74 -16.53
C TYR A 574 16.90 -11.20 -16.43
N VAL A 575 15.76 -11.56 -17.00
CA VAL A 575 15.35 -12.94 -17.14
C VAL A 575 15.28 -13.27 -18.61
N MET A 576 16.06 -14.24 -19.03
CA MET A 576 16.25 -14.61 -20.42
C MET A 576 16.13 -16.11 -20.63
N GLU A 577 16.06 -16.54 -21.88
CA GLU A 577 16.09 -17.96 -22.22
C GLU A 577 17.35 -18.64 -21.70
N LEU A 578 17.19 -19.82 -21.11
CA LEU A 578 18.32 -20.66 -20.72
C LEU A 578 18.86 -21.37 -21.97
N LEU A 579 20.11 -21.10 -22.32
CA LEU A 579 20.79 -21.75 -23.43
C LEU A 579 21.63 -22.94 -22.92
N ASN A 580 21.54 -24.08 -23.60
CA ASN A 580 22.29 -25.28 -23.26
C ASN A 580 23.30 -25.63 -24.37
N GLY A 581 24.55 -25.22 -24.19
CA GLY A 581 25.57 -25.34 -25.23
C GLY A 581 26.88 -24.66 -24.86
N PHE A 582 27.57 -24.13 -25.86
CA PHE A 582 28.88 -23.51 -25.71
C PHE A 582 28.92 -22.12 -26.33
N ASP A 583 29.48 -21.14 -25.62
CA ASP A 583 29.99 -19.95 -26.28
C ASP A 583 31.20 -20.31 -27.16
N LEU A 584 31.44 -19.51 -28.21
CA LEU A 584 32.53 -19.77 -29.16
C LEU A 584 33.91 -19.79 -28.48
N HIS A 585 34.11 -19.08 -27.37
CA HIS A 585 35.38 -19.13 -26.61
C HIS A 585 35.59 -20.51 -25.99
N ARG A 586 34.57 -21.05 -25.31
CA ARG A 586 34.60 -22.41 -24.73
C ARG A 586 34.72 -23.47 -25.81
N MET A 587 34.02 -23.32 -26.93
CA MET A 587 34.08 -24.27 -28.04
C MET A 587 35.52 -24.41 -28.57
N VAL A 588 36.19 -23.28 -28.83
CA VAL A 588 37.57 -23.28 -29.34
C VAL A 588 38.57 -23.76 -28.29
N THR A 589 38.42 -23.30 -27.04
CA THR A 589 39.32 -23.72 -25.94
C THR A 589 39.26 -25.22 -25.69
N ARG A 590 38.07 -25.83 -25.85
CA ARG A 590 37.85 -27.26 -25.53
C ARG A 590 38.10 -28.18 -26.72
N PHE A 591 37.71 -27.76 -27.92
CA PHE A 591 37.67 -28.62 -29.11
C PHE A 591 38.64 -28.17 -30.22
N GLY A 592 39.37 -27.07 -29.98
CA GLY A 592 40.30 -26.50 -30.94
C GLY A 592 39.61 -25.65 -32.02
N PRO A 593 40.40 -25.20 -33.02
CA PRO A 593 39.90 -24.45 -34.16
C PRO A 593 38.79 -25.22 -34.91
N GLN A 594 37.80 -24.50 -35.45
CA GLN A 594 36.67 -25.11 -36.14
C GLN A 594 36.79 -24.98 -37.67
N PRO A 595 36.27 -25.96 -38.43
CA PRO A 595 36.29 -25.94 -39.89
C PRO A 595 35.45 -24.78 -40.46
N ALA A 596 35.91 -24.19 -41.57
CA ALA A 596 35.23 -23.07 -42.24
C ALA A 596 33.78 -23.41 -42.61
N GLU A 597 33.55 -24.67 -42.95
CA GLU A 597 32.28 -25.29 -43.29
C GLU A 597 31.24 -25.15 -42.17
N ARG A 598 31.68 -25.19 -40.90
CA ARG A 598 30.84 -25.00 -39.71
C ARG A 598 30.76 -23.52 -39.31
N VAL A 599 31.86 -22.78 -39.44
CA VAL A 599 31.94 -21.38 -39.03
C VAL A 599 31.08 -20.47 -39.91
N VAL A 600 31.09 -20.65 -41.23
CA VAL A 600 30.32 -19.80 -42.16
C VAL A 600 28.83 -19.79 -41.82
N PRO A 601 28.14 -20.94 -41.67
CA PRO A 601 26.75 -20.96 -41.20
C PRO A 601 26.52 -20.22 -39.87
N LEU A 602 27.41 -20.40 -38.88
CA LEU A 602 27.30 -19.70 -37.59
C LEU A 602 27.42 -18.18 -37.74
N LEU A 603 28.36 -17.70 -38.55
CA LEU A 603 28.51 -16.26 -38.82
C LEU A 603 27.29 -15.67 -39.52
N ARG A 604 26.67 -16.42 -40.43
CA ARG A 604 25.42 -16.01 -41.09
C ARG A 604 24.28 -15.85 -40.08
N GLN A 605 24.15 -16.78 -39.14
CA GLN A 605 23.18 -16.68 -38.04
C GLN A 605 23.43 -15.44 -37.17
N ALA A 606 24.68 -15.16 -36.82
CA ALA A 606 25.05 -13.94 -36.09
C ALA A 606 24.71 -12.66 -36.89
N CYS A 607 25.00 -12.65 -38.20
CA CYS A 607 24.68 -11.53 -39.08
C CYS A 607 23.18 -11.22 -39.13
N ARG A 608 22.32 -12.24 -39.08
CA ARG A 608 20.86 -12.05 -39.06
C ARG A 608 20.38 -11.41 -37.76
N SER A 609 20.93 -11.79 -36.61
CA SER A 609 20.66 -11.12 -35.33
C SER A 609 21.12 -9.66 -35.35
N LEU A 610 22.36 -9.41 -35.78
CA LEU A 610 22.92 -8.07 -35.87
C LEU A 610 22.16 -7.18 -36.86
N ALA A 611 21.74 -7.71 -38.01
CA ALA A 611 20.99 -6.97 -39.01
C ALA A 611 19.65 -6.44 -38.46
N GLU A 612 18.91 -7.27 -37.70
CA GLU A 612 17.67 -6.83 -37.06
C GLU A 612 17.94 -5.76 -35.99
N ALA A 613 18.95 -5.96 -35.14
CA ALA A 613 19.33 -4.98 -34.11
C ALA A 613 19.73 -3.64 -34.73
N HIS A 614 20.59 -3.65 -35.75
CA HIS A 614 21.03 -2.45 -36.47
C HIS A 614 19.87 -1.71 -37.13
N ALA A 615 18.87 -2.42 -37.67
CA ALA A 615 17.66 -1.83 -38.23
C ALA A 615 16.80 -1.08 -37.20
N HIS A 616 16.89 -1.47 -35.92
CA HIS A 616 16.25 -0.79 -34.78
C HIS A 616 17.17 0.26 -34.12
N GLY A 617 18.33 0.56 -34.72
CA GLY A 617 19.29 1.54 -34.20
C GLY A 617 20.10 1.06 -33.00
N LEU A 618 20.08 -0.25 -32.70
CA LEU A 618 20.91 -0.85 -31.65
C LEU A 618 22.22 -1.36 -32.26
N VAL A 619 23.36 -0.91 -31.74
CA VAL A 619 24.69 -1.46 -32.04
C VAL A 619 25.18 -2.22 -30.82
N HIS A 620 25.68 -3.45 -30.99
CA HIS A 620 26.00 -4.33 -29.86
C HIS A 620 27.25 -3.89 -29.09
N ARG A 621 28.31 -3.45 -29.77
CA ARG A 621 29.55 -2.84 -29.22
C ARG A 621 30.44 -3.73 -28.33
N ASP A 622 30.04 -4.97 -28.06
CA ASP A 622 30.80 -5.95 -27.26
C ASP A 622 30.72 -7.35 -27.88
N ILE A 623 30.73 -7.43 -29.21
CA ILE A 623 30.81 -8.71 -29.90
C ILE A 623 32.17 -9.36 -29.60
N LYS A 624 32.11 -10.53 -28.98
CA LYS A 624 33.27 -11.36 -28.63
C LYS A 624 32.85 -12.83 -28.59
N PRO A 625 33.78 -13.79 -28.63
CA PRO A 625 33.43 -15.21 -28.69
C PRO A 625 32.57 -15.68 -27.49
N ALA A 626 32.70 -15.06 -26.31
CA ALA A 626 31.88 -15.35 -25.14
C ALA A 626 30.40 -14.90 -25.27
N ASN A 627 30.09 -13.99 -26.20
CA ASN A 627 28.75 -13.45 -26.44
C ASN A 627 28.07 -14.07 -27.68
N LEU A 628 28.71 -15.06 -28.30
CA LEU A 628 28.18 -15.83 -29.42
C LEU A 628 28.00 -17.26 -28.94
N PHE A 629 26.76 -17.65 -28.67
CA PHE A 629 26.44 -18.91 -28.00
C PHE A 629 25.83 -19.90 -28.98
N VAL A 630 26.40 -21.10 -29.08
CA VAL A 630 25.93 -22.17 -29.95
C VAL A 630 25.22 -23.22 -29.10
N THR A 631 23.99 -23.58 -29.46
CA THR A 631 23.11 -24.49 -28.72
C THR A 631 22.44 -25.48 -29.66
N CYS A 632 21.83 -26.52 -29.09
CA CYS A 632 20.79 -27.31 -29.77
C CYS A 632 19.42 -26.70 -29.45
N LEU A 633 18.61 -26.44 -30.48
CA LEU A 633 17.24 -25.96 -30.32
C LEU A 633 16.27 -26.95 -30.98
N GLY A 634 15.62 -27.80 -30.18
CA GLY A 634 14.80 -28.88 -30.72
C GLY A 634 15.64 -29.87 -31.52
N HIS A 635 15.37 -29.97 -32.83
CA HIS A 635 16.13 -30.80 -33.77
C HIS A 635 17.16 -30.01 -34.59
N GLU A 636 17.35 -28.72 -34.30
CA GLU A 636 18.34 -27.87 -34.96
C GLU A 636 19.63 -27.84 -34.14
N TYR A 637 20.71 -28.33 -34.76
CA TYR A 637 22.06 -28.33 -34.21
C TYR A 637 22.83 -27.10 -34.70
N ASP A 638 23.87 -26.70 -33.97
CA ASP A 638 24.68 -25.52 -34.31
C ASP A 638 23.84 -24.24 -34.44
N TYR A 639 22.86 -24.11 -33.54
CA TYR A 639 21.98 -22.96 -33.48
C TYR A 639 22.66 -21.83 -32.71
N LEU A 640 23.02 -20.75 -33.40
CA LEU A 640 23.70 -19.61 -32.79
C LEU A 640 22.72 -18.58 -32.26
N LYS A 641 22.97 -18.13 -31.04
CA LYS A 641 22.32 -17.04 -30.33
C LYS A 641 23.35 -15.98 -29.98
N VAL A 642 23.07 -14.73 -30.32
CA VAL A 642 23.82 -13.57 -29.84
C VAL A 642 23.24 -13.19 -28.48
N VAL A 643 24.10 -13.16 -27.46
CA VAL A 643 23.75 -12.83 -26.07
C VAL A 643 24.37 -11.50 -25.65
N ASP A 644 23.85 -10.88 -24.58
CA ASP A 644 24.45 -9.69 -23.95
C ASP A 644 24.61 -8.46 -24.88
N PHE A 645 23.53 -8.06 -25.56
CA PHE A 645 23.45 -6.71 -26.16
C PHE A 645 23.81 -5.68 -25.08
N GLY A 646 24.76 -4.78 -25.36
CA GLY A 646 25.54 -4.09 -24.33
C GLY A 646 24.79 -3.06 -23.49
N ILE A 647 23.95 -3.52 -22.54
CA ILE A 647 22.99 -2.67 -21.78
C ILE A 647 23.62 -1.64 -20.83
N VAL A 648 24.95 -1.53 -20.79
CA VAL A 648 25.62 -0.49 -20.01
C VAL A 648 26.94 -0.09 -20.67
N ARG A 649 26.90 0.73 -21.73
CA ARG A 649 28.03 1.62 -22.06
C ARG A 649 27.53 3.00 -22.51
N ASP A 650 28.05 4.02 -21.84
CA ASP A 650 27.67 5.43 -21.91
C ASP A 650 27.87 6.02 -23.32
N GLU A 651 26.80 6.50 -23.95
CA GLU A 651 26.88 7.21 -25.24
C GLU A 651 27.23 8.71 -25.09
N ARG A 652 27.43 9.22 -23.87
CA ARG A 652 27.55 10.68 -23.66
C ARG A 652 28.75 11.18 -22.88
N GLN A 653 29.75 10.36 -22.57
CA GLN A 653 31.06 10.88 -22.18
C GLN A 653 31.91 11.18 -23.42
N THR A 654 31.50 12.21 -24.15
CA THR A 654 32.35 12.99 -25.05
C THR A 654 32.96 14.14 -24.25
N ASP A 655 33.68 13.82 -23.19
CA ASP A 655 34.74 14.69 -22.69
C ASP A 655 36.04 13.93 -22.89
N ALA A 656 36.95 14.52 -23.67
CA ALA A 656 38.25 14.00 -24.08
C ALA A 656 39.26 13.82 -22.93
N THR A 657 38.77 13.48 -21.73
CA THR A 657 39.57 13.34 -20.52
C THR A 657 39.74 11.87 -20.21
N ILE A 658 40.74 11.27 -20.86
CA ILE A 658 41.47 10.08 -20.40
C ILE A 658 40.55 8.88 -20.10
N LEU A 659 40.51 7.94 -21.05
CA LEU A 659 40.18 6.52 -20.79
C LEU A 659 40.97 6.06 -19.55
N SER A 660 40.35 6.12 -18.38
CA SER A 660 40.99 5.73 -17.14
C SER A 660 41.26 4.22 -17.21
N ALA A 661 42.37 3.78 -16.62
CA ALA A 661 42.79 2.38 -16.65
C ALA A 661 41.73 1.39 -16.10
N GLN A 662 40.69 1.89 -15.41
CA GLN A 662 39.56 1.13 -14.89
C GLN A 662 38.45 0.91 -15.94
N ASN A 663 38.16 1.88 -16.82
CA ASN A 663 37.17 1.72 -17.91
C ASN A 663 37.64 0.74 -19.00
N LEU A 664 38.96 0.54 -19.11
CA LEU A 664 39.59 -0.43 -20.00
C LEU A 664 39.46 -1.89 -19.55
N MET A 665 39.08 -2.16 -18.29
CA MET A 665 38.99 -3.53 -17.74
C MET A 665 37.67 -4.26 -18.05
N GLN A 666 36.63 -3.58 -18.53
CA GLN A 666 35.31 -4.21 -18.75
C GLN A 666 35.14 -4.86 -20.13
N GLY A 667 36.02 -4.62 -21.11
CA GLY A 667 36.02 -5.30 -22.41
C GLY A 667 37.25 -6.16 -22.59
N THR A 668 37.18 -7.24 -23.37
CA THR A 668 38.38 -7.94 -23.83
C THR A 668 38.96 -7.14 -25.00
N PRO A 669 40.10 -6.44 -24.85
CA PRO A 669 40.61 -5.50 -25.86
C PRO A 669 40.88 -6.14 -27.24
N ALA A 670 40.99 -7.46 -27.28
CA ALA A 670 41.32 -8.26 -28.46
C ALA A 670 40.24 -8.34 -29.56
N PHE A 671 39.05 -7.78 -29.32
CA PHE A 671 37.94 -7.82 -30.29
C PHE A 671 37.37 -6.43 -30.61
N MET A 672 37.96 -5.34 -30.09
CA MET A 672 37.46 -3.97 -30.28
C MET A 672 37.74 -3.46 -31.69
N SER A 673 36.79 -2.70 -32.26
CA SER A 673 36.99 -2.05 -33.55
C SER A 673 37.86 -0.78 -33.44
N PRO A 674 38.57 -0.37 -34.49
CA PRO A 674 39.45 0.81 -34.48
C PRO A 674 38.76 2.08 -33.98
N GLU A 675 37.55 2.35 -34.44
CA GLU A 675 36.75 3.52 -34.07
C GLU A 675 36.31 3.51 -32.59
N VAL A 676 36.09 2.32 -32.00
CA VAL A 676 35.84 2.17 -30.56
C VAL A 676 37.12 2.45 -29.78
N VAL A 677 38.27 1.97 -30.26
CA VAL A 677 39.58 2.23 -29.64
C VAL A 677 39.93 3.73 -29.68
N MET A 678 39.59 4.42 -30.78
CA MET A 678 39.84 5.84 -30.96
C MET A 678 38.83 6.75 -30.24
N GLY A 679 37.76 6.17 -29.67
CA GLY A 679 36.73 6.93 -28.95
C GLY A 679 35.88 7.81 -29.87
N GLU A 680 35.62 7.36 -31.11
CA GLU A 680 34.78 8.10 -32.05
C GLU A 680 33.33 8.20 -31.56
N SER A 681 32.73 9.38 -31.70
CA SER A 681 31.41 9.69 -31.14
C SER A 681 30.23 9.13 -31.94
N ARG A 682 30.47 8.63 -33.16
CA ARG A 682 29.45 8.03 -34.03
C ARG A 682 29.85 6.61 -34.42
N LEU A 683 29.37 5.66 -33.64
CA LEU A 683 29.51 4.23 -33.93
C LEU A 683 28.25 3.72 -34.63
N ASP A 684 28.40 3.08 -35.78
CA ASP A 684 27.31 2.37 -36.47
C ASP A 684 27.53 0.84 -36.43
N GLY A 685 26.63 0.09 -37.07
CA GLY A 685 26.68 -1.37 -37.09
C GLY A 685 27.96 -1.99 -37.68
N ARG A 686 28.79 -1.22 -38.39
CA ARG A 686 30.05 -1.71 -38.98
C ARG A 686 31.13 -1.96 -37.93
N ALA A 687 30.98 -1.40 -36.73
CA ALA A 687 31.81 -1.75 -35.58
C ALA A 687 31.63 -3.22 -35.18
N ASP A 688 30.38 -3.69 -35.13
CA ASP A 688 30.06 -5.08 -34.79
C ASP A 688 30.58 -6.04 -35.88
N LEU A 689 30.62 -5.63 -37.14
CA LEU A 689 31.16 -6.45 -38.24
C LEU A 689 32.67 -6.69 -38.10
N TYR A 690 33.41 -5.67 -37.67
CA TYR A 690 34.84 -5.81 -37.38
C TYR A 690 35.05 -6.80 -36.23
N SER A 691 34.31 -6.62 -35.13
CA SER A 691 34.40 -7.50 -33.96
C SER A 691 33.97 -8.94 -34.29
N LEU A 692 32.95 -9.13 -35.12
CA LEU A 692 32.53 -10.45 -35.60
C LEU A 692 33.60 -11.12 -36.46
N ALA A 693 34.32 -10.35 -37.30
CA ALA A 693 35.45 -10.87 -38.07
C ALA A 693 36.63 -11.27 -37.16
N CYS A 694 36.92 -10.50 -36.10
CA CYS A 694 37.89 -10.93 -35.08
C CYS A 694 37.47 -12.25 -34.41
N CYS A 695 36.19 -12.42 -34.10
CA CYS A 695 35.66 -13.69 -33.56
C CYS A 695 35.82 -14.83 -34.56
N ALA A 696 35.49 -14.61 -35.83
CA ALA A 696 35.65 -15.60 -36.88
C ALA A 696 37.11 -16.07 -37.02
N CYS A 697 38.06 -15.13 -37.07
CA CYS A 697 39.49 -15.45 -37.11
C CYS A 697 39.92 -16.28 -35.90
N PHE A 698 39.45 -15.92 -34.70
CA PHE A 698 39.75 -16.70 -33.49
C PHE A 698 39.19 -18.12 -33.56
N VAL A 699 37.95 -18.30 -34.03
CA VAL A 699 37.31 -19.62 -34.13
C VAL A 699 37.97 -20.49 -35.20
N LEU A 700 38.39 -19.91 -36.31
CA LEU A 700 39.05 -20.61 -37.41
C LEU A 700 40.50 -20.99 -37.11
N THR A 701 41.20 -20.24 -36.24
CA THR A 701 42.65 -20.40 -36.02
C THR A 701 43.01 -20.86 -34.62
N GLY A 702 42.10 -20.73 -33.65
CA GLY A 702 42.39 -20.90 -32.22
C GLY A 702 43.27 -19.81 -31.61
N ARG A 703 43.61 -18.76 -32.37
CA ARG A 703 44.56 -17.71 -31.98
C ARG A 703 43.92 -16.33 -32.10
N LEU A 704 44.32 -15.40 -31.24
CA LEU A 704 43.88 -14.01 -31.35
C LEU A 704 44.44 -13.37 -32.63
N LEU A 705 43.69 -12.43 -33.19
CA LEU A 705 44.07 -11.71 -34.42
C LEU A 705 45.42 -11.00 -34.28
N PHE A 706 45.68 -10.42 -33.09
CA PHE A 706 46.94 -9.80 -32.74
C PHE A 706 47.48 -10.42 -31.44
N SER A 707 48.80 -10.54 -31.37
CA SER A 707 49.51 -10.90 -30.14
C SER A 707 50.12 -9.65 -29.55
N ALA A 708 49.77 -9.33 -28.30
CA ALA A 708 50.29 -8.16 -27.59
C ALA A 708 50.58 -8.51 -26.13
N SER A 709 51.64 -7.94 -25.56
CA SER A 709 52.01 -8.20 -24.15
C SER A 709 51.30 -7.26 -23.16
N THR A 710 50.65 -6.21 -23.65
CA THR A 710 49.87 -5.27 -22.84
C THR A 710 48.57 -4.86 -23.54
N THR A 711 47.57 -4.46 -22.76
CA THR A 711 46.30 -3.92 -23.29
C THR A 711 46.52 -2.73 -24.22
N ALA A 712 47.42 -1.81 -23.87
CA ALA A 712 47.71 -0.64 -24.70
C ALA A 712 48.29 -1.03 -26.07
N GLN A 713 49.19 -2.03 -26.12
CA GLN A 713 49.71 -2.54 -27.39
C GLN A 713 48.61 -3.22 -28.22
N MET A 714 47.71 -3.98 -27.59
CA MET A 714 46.58 -4.60 -28.27
C MET A 714 45.71 -3.53 -28.97
N LEU A 715 45.39 -2.45 -28.26
CA LEU A 715 44.60 -1.34 -28.81
C LEU A 715 45.31 -0.67 -30.00
N ILE A 716 46.63 -0.44 -29.90
CA ILE A 716 47.44 0.10 -31.01
C ILE A 716 47.39 -0.83 -32.23
N HIS A 717 47.47 -2.15 -32.02
CA HIS A 717 47.36 -3.11 -33.12
C HIS A 717 46.00 -3.05 -33.81
N HIS A 718 44.92 -2.99 -33.04
CA HIS A 718 43.59 -2.81 -33.59
C HIS A 718 43.45 -1.49 -34.34
N ALA A 719 44.05 -0.40 -33.86
CA ALA A 719 44.00 0.90 -34.53
C ALA A 719 44.82 0.98 -35.83
N GLN A 720 46.01 0.36 -35.88
CA GLN A 720 47.01 0.70 -36.92
C GLN A 720 47.58 -0.51 -37.68
N THR A 721 47.57 -1.70 -37.08
CA THR A 721 48.27 -2.86 -37.68
C THR A 721 47.37 -3.58 -38.67
N ARG A 722 47.88 -3.84 -39.87
CA ARG A 722 47.21 -4.69 -40.86
C ARG A 722 47.22 -6.14 -40.36
N PRO A 723 46.06 -6.81 -40.25
CA PRO A 723 46.03 -8.18 -39.79
C PRO A 723 46.66 -9.15 -40.79
N VAL A 724 47.15 -10.28 -40.27
CA VAL A 724 47.55 -11.43 -41.08
C VAL A 724 46.29 -12.19 -41.48
N PRO A 725 46.14 -12.61 -42.76
CA PRO A 725 44.97 -13.39 -43.17
C PRO A 725 44.87 -14.71 -42.38
N PRO A 726 43.67 -15.12 -41.92
CA PRO A 726 43.53 -16.33 -41.11
C PRO A 726 44.00 -17.60 -41.82
N SER A 727 43.97 -17.66 -43.16
CA SER A 727 44.56 -18.76 -43.95
C SER A 727 46.05 -19.01 -43.68
N GLN A 728 46.79 -18.00 -43.23
CA GLN A 728 48.22 -18.10 -42.89
C GLN A 728 48.47 -18.45 -41.42
N MET A 729 47.42 -18.42 -40.59
CA MET A 729 47.50 -18.66 -39.15
C MET A 729 46.85 -19.98 -38.73
N SER A 730 45.88 -20.47 -39.51
CA SER A 730 45.15 -21.71 -39.23
C SER A 730 45.90 -22.94 -39.73
N GLU A 731 45.71 -24.04 -39.02
CA GLU A 731 46.11 -25.38 -39.46
C GLU A 731 45.04 -26.03 -40.36
N LEU A 732 43.82 -25.47 -40.38
CA LEU A 732 42.70 -25.91 -41.19
C LEU A 732 42.64 -25.14 -42.52
N SER A 733 42.13 -25.77 -43.57
CA SER A 733 41.92 -25.12 -44.86
C SER A 733 40.86 -24.01 -44.72
N ILE A 734 41.19 -22.80 -45.18
CA ILE A 734 40.28 -21.66 -45.22
C ILE A 734 40.12 -21.24 -46.68
N PRO A 735 38.88 -21.23 -47.23
CA PRO A 735 38.63 -20.81 -48.59
C PRO A 735 39.11 -19.37 -48.83
N PRO A 736 39.78 -19.06 -49.96
CA PRO A 736 40.24 -17.70 -50.25
C PRO A 736 39.13 -16.66 -50.23
N GLU A 737 37.93 -17.03 -50.68
CA GLU A 737 36.75 -16.15 -50.68
C GLU A 737 36.31 -15.76 -49.25
N LEU A 738 36.48 -16.65 -48.27
CA LEU A 738 36.23 -16.36 -46.86
C LEU A 738 37.32 -15.48 -46.27
N ASP A 739 38.58 -15.77 -46.61
CA ASP A 739 39.76 -15.00 -46.19
C ASP A 739 39.62 -13.53 -46.63
N ASP A 740 39.32 -13.29 -47.91
CA ASP A 740 39.09 -11.96 -48.48
C ASP A 740 37.92 -11.22 -47.81
N LEU A 741 36.84 -11.94 -47.49
CA LEU A 741 35.67 -11.35 -46.85
C LEU A 741 35.96 -10.93 -45.41
N LEU A 742 36.63 -11.78 -44.64
CA LEU A 742 37.05 -11.46 -43.27
C LEU A 742 38.04 -10.29 -43.28
N MET A 743 38.99 -10.27 -44.21
CA MET A 743 39.93 -9.15 -44.36
C MET A 743 39.23 -7.84 -44.71
N ALA A 744 38.18 -7.87 -45.54
CA ALA A 744 37.37 -6.69 -45.83
C ALA A 744 36.62 -6.17 -44.58
N CYS A 745 36.13 -7.04 -43.71
CA CYS A 745 35.53 -6.63 -42.43
C CYS A 745 36.55 -6.06 -41.44
N LEU A 746 37.81 -6.47 -41.53
CA LEU A 746 38.92 -6.02 -40.68
C LEU A 746 39.61 -4.74 -41.18
N GLU A 747 39.08 -4.12 -42.24
CA GLU A 747 39.56 -2.82 -42.70
C GLU A 747 39.44 -1.76 -41.62
N LYS A 748 40.47 -0.90 -41.53
CA LYS A 748 40.54 0.09 -40.45
C LYS A 748 39.51 1.19 -40.64
N ASN A 749 39.32 1.63 -41.89
CA ASN A 749 38.25 2.55 -42.25
C ASN A 749 36.90 1.80 -42.29
N PRO A 750 35.88 2.19 -41.49
CA PRO A 750 34.55 1.60 -41.54
C PRO A 750 33.88 1.65 -42.92
N ASP A 751 34.16 2.66 -43.74
CA ASP A 751 33.60 2.79 -45.10
C ASP A 751 34.14 1.76 -46.10
N SER A 752 35.26 1.13 -45.79
CA SER A 752 35.83 0.04 -46.60
C SER A 752 35.24 -1.34 -46.24
N ARG A 753 34.44 -1.43 -45.17
CA ARG A 753 33.81 -2.68 -44.72
C ARG A 753 32.49 -2.92 -45.47
N PRO A 754 31.92 -4.14 -45.41
CA PRO A 754 30.55 -4.36 -45.87
C PRO A 754 29.58 -3.34 -45.25
N SER A 755 28.63 -2.87 -46.06
CA SER A 755 27.77 -1.74 -45.67
C SER A 755 26.80 -2.05 -44.53
N SER A 756 26.48 -3.33 -44.30
CA SER A 756 25.58 -3.81 -43.24
C SER A 756 25.82 -5.30 -42.92
N ALA A 757 25.30 -5.76 -41.77
CA ALA A 757 25.32 -7.18 -41.42
C ALA A 757 24.56 -8.06 -42.43
N LEU A 758 23.49 -7.55 -43.03
CA LEU A 758 22.76 -8.25 -44.09
C LEU A 758 23.62 -8.42 -45.35
N ALA A 759 24.35 -7.37 -45.76
CA ALA A 759 25.27 -7.45 -46.89
C ALA A 759 26.41 -8.45 -46.62
N LEU A 760 26.85 -8.59 -45.37
CA LEU A 760 27.81 -9.60 -44.96
C LEU A 760 27.21 -11.02 -45.04
N ASP A 761 25.98 -11.26 -44.54
CA ASP A 761 25.27 -12.55 -44.67
C ASP A 761 25.15 -12.97 -46.15
N GLU A 762 24.73 -12.06 -47.03
CA GLU A 762 24.60 -12.34 -48.46
C GLU A 762 25.93 -12.72 -49.12
N ARG A 763 27.04 -12.12 -48.68
CA ARG A 763 28.39 -12.46 -49.18
C ARG A 763 28.87 -13.79 -48.60
N LEU A 764 28.65 -14.04 -47.31
CA LEU A 764 28.96 -15.32 -46.66
C LEU A 764 28.20 -16.48 -47.32
N ALA A 765 26.95 -16.26 -47.75
CA ALA A 765 26.14 -17.26 -48.45
C ALA A 765 26.71 -17.69 -49.81
N ARG A 766 27.60 -16.89 -50.41
CA ARG A 766 28.21 -17.15 -51.73
C ARG A 766 29.61 -17.76 -51.63
N VAL A 767 30.18 -17.85 -50.43
CA VAL A 767 31.49 -18.48 -50.22
C VAL A 767 31.41 -19.95 -50.61
N LYS A 768 32.29 -20.38 -51.50
CA LYS A 768 32.41 -21.79 -51.90
C LYS A 768 33.14 -22.57 -50.83
N LEU A 769 32.45 -23.57 -50.30
CA LEU A 769 32.98 -24.53 -49.34
C LEU A 769 33.25 -25.85 -50.06
N ASP A 770 34.43 -26.44 -49.86
CA ASP A 770 34.82 -27.68 -50.54
C ASP A 770 33.90 -28.86 -50.18
N ARG A 771 33.38 -28.87 -48.94
CA ARG A 771 32.37 -29.81 -48.44
C ARG A 771 31.39 -29.05 -47.55
N PRO A 772 30.09 -29.37 -47.51
CA PRO A 772 29.18 -28.76 -46.56
C PRO A 772 29.32 -29.41 -45.18
N TRP A 773 29.23 -28.63 -44.10
CA TRP A 773 28.95 -29.14 -42.76
C TRP A 773 27.47 -29.55 -42.71
N THR A 774 27.21 -30.86 -42.64
CA THR A 774 25.83 -31.38 -42.73
C THR A 774 25.15 -31.44 -41.37
N ASP A 775 23.82 -31.44 -41.36
CA ASP A 775 23.03 -31.63 -40.14
C ASP A 775 23.37 -32.95 -39.42
N GLU A 776 23.74 -33.99 -40.19
CA GLU A 776 24.19 -35.28 -39.65
C GLU A 776 25.53 -35.16 -38.91
N GLN A 777 26.51 -34.46 -39.48
CA GLN A 777 27.79 -34.19 -38.81
C GLN A 777 27.60 -33.31 -37.57
N ALA A 778 26.73 -32.30 -37.64
CA ALA A 778 26.38 -31.49 -36.50
C ALA A 778 25.76 -32.34 -35.39
N ARG A 779 24.79 -33.21 -35.73
CA ARG A 779 24.16 -34.13 -34.78
C ARG A 779 25.18 -35.05 -34.10
N GLU A 780 26.01 -35.75 -34.87
CA GLU A 780 27.05 -36.66 -34.33
C GLU A 780 28.01 -35.92 -33.40
N TRP A 781 28.38 -34.69 -33.75
CA TRP A 781 29.21 -33.84 -32.90
C TRP A 781 28.49 -33.50 -31.59
N TRP A 782 27.22 -33.12 -31.63
CA TRP A 782 26.47 -32.78 -30.42
C TRP A 782 26.14 -33.99 -29.54
N GLU A 783 25.89 -35.18 -30.11
CA GLU A 783 25.69 -36.41 -29.35
C GLU A 783 26.91 -36.79 -28.50
N THR A 784 28.11 -36.44 -28.97
CA THR A 784 29.38 -36.77 -28.30
C THR A 784 29.89 -35.65 -27.39
N HIS A 785 29.50 -34.39 -27.65
CA HIS A 785 30.09 -33.22 -26.98
C HIS A 785 29.09 -32.35 -26.21
N ALA A 786 27.78 -32.62 -26.27
CA ALA A 786 26.78 -31.82 -25.56
C ALA A 786 27.10 -31.71 -24.06
N PRO A 787 26.94 -30.51 -23.45
CA PRO A 787 26.97 -30.37 -22.01
C PRO A 787 25.79 -31.10 -21.38
N GLU A 788 25.99 -31.69 -20.20
CA GLU A 788 24.91 -32.28 -19.39
C GLU A 788 23.74 -31.29 -19.28
N THR A 789 22.52 -31.75 -19.53
CA THR A 789 21.32 -30.92 -19.50
C THR A 789 21.15 -30.27 -18.13
N LEU A 790 21.29 -28.94 -18.08
CA LEU A 790 21.10 -28.12 -16.87
C LEU A 790 19.70 -28.25 -16.25
N GLY A 791 18.73 -28.83 -16.97
CA GLY A 791 17.36 -29.07 -16.53
C GLY A 791 17.09 -30.41 -15.84
N ASP A 792 17.93 -31.45 -16.05
CA ASP A 792 17.67 -32.83 -15.57
C ASP A 792 18.40 -33.22 -14.29
N ARG A 793 19.24 -32.35 -13.74
CA ARG A 793 19.93 -32.61 -12.46
C ARG A 793 19.00 -32.77 -11.26
N GLY A 794 17.69 -32.60 -11.43
CA GLY A 794 16.67 -32.89 -10.41
C GLY A 794 15.79 -34.11 -10.69
N ASN A 795 16.09 -34.94 -11.71
CA ASN A 795 15.20 -36.07 -12.07
C ASN A 795 15.90 -37.41 -12.31
N HIS A 796 17.24 -37.46 -12.30
CA HIS A 796 17.99 -38.69 -12.53
C HIS A 796 19.14 -38.86 -11.53
N SER A 797 18.80 -39.33 -10.34
CA SER A 797 19.71 -40.09 -9.48
C SER A 797 18.95 -41.25 -8.80
N GLU A 798 18.45 -42.17 -9.62
CA GLU A 798 18.17 -43.56 -9.24
C GLU A 798 18.67 -44.46 -10.37
N THR A 799 19.90 -44.95 -10.22
CA THR A 799 20.32 -46.33 -10.52
C THR A 799 21.64 -46.60 -9.83
#